data_AF-A0AAE1QNS9-F1
#
_entry.id   AF-A0AAE1QNS9-F1
#
_cell.length_a   1.000
_cell.length_b   1.000
_cell.length_c   1.000
_cell.angle_alpha   90.00
_cell.angle_beta   90.00
_cell.angle_gamma   90.00
#
_symmetry.space_group_name_H-M   'P 1'
#
loop_
_entity.id
_entity.type
_entity.pdbx_description
1 polymer ?
#
loop_
_entity_poly.entity_id
_entity_poly.type
_entity_poly.pdbx_seq_one_letter_code
_entity_poly.pdbx_strand_id
1 'polypeptide(L)'
;MAEAEQESFSDNFKDIDLNKDDNNDEVTPWNVKTDSATGIDYDKLIKLFGSSKISDELIDRFEKLTNKKIHYFIKRGIFFSHREFNKILDLYEQKKPFYLYTGRGPSSQALHLGHLIPFILTKWLQETFDIPLVIQLTDDEKFLWKGLDIEVARKLAIENAKDIIAMGFDISKTLIFSDLTFMGQCNSFYKNILKIQRNVTFNQVKGIFGFTNSDCIGKIAFPAIQAAPSFSSTFPFIFGDRKDIPCLIPCAIDQDPYFRMTRDVAPKLKYKKPALLHSTFFPALQGAQTKMSSSEDNSSIFLTDKPNEIKNKINKYAFSGGGTTVEEHKEKGGNCDIDISYQYLRFFLEDDERLKQIKEDYTSGKLLTGHLKKELIEVLQKIVEDHRQKREKVTDEIVMKFMEPRLGTVSTTVSNTLYCLATNPDWQNKLFEELKKTYSTNEITYENLNDSALLDSVIKETLRIYPVLNRIARVAEQKCELNDIKVDAGQIVGINVYSMHHNPDLWDEPHKFKPDRFLEEATNPDWQNKLFEELKKTYSTNEITYENLNDSALLDSVIKETLRIYPVLNRIARVAEHNCELNDIKVDAGQIVGINVYSMHHNPDLWDEPHKFKPDRFLEEGFMSKMALFAILPTSVIDLLRLSVLDIEAVDYLANLCKSIIKQRRENKNEKFNDFLDELITSIDEKNLEVPLNEIIAHCFIFFFAGMETVAMTLSNTLYCLATNPDWQNKLFEELKKTYSTNEITYENLNDSALLDSVIKETLRIYPALNRIARVAEQKCELNDIKVDAGQIVGINVYSMHHNPDLWDEPHKFKPDRFLEEGFMSKVNDYYMPFGGGPRICVGMRLALAQQHDKYLQRHLHFYMKKELLPLLT
;
A
#
# COMPACT_ATOMS: atom_id res chain seq x y z
N MET A 1 -48.72 0.84 21.55
CA MET A 1 -48.04 1.31 20.31
C MET A 1 -46.53 1.05 20.28
N ALA A 2 -45.84 0.79 21.40
CA ALA A 2 -44.43 0.37 21.37
C ALA A 2 -44.23 -1.16 21.26
N GLU A 3 -45.26 -1.97 21.51
CA GLU A 3 -45.18 -3.44 21.47
C GLU A 3 -45.55 -4.03 20.09
N ALA A 4 -46.33 -3.30 19.28
CA ALA A 4 -46.82 -3.76 17.98
C ALA A 4 -45.77 -3.80 16.85
N GLU A 5 -44.55 -3.28 17.08
CA GLU A 5 -43.46 -3.35 16.11
C GLU A 5 -42.46 -4.49 16.37
N GLN A 6 -42.55 -5.19 17.52
CA GLN A 6 -41.70 -6.35 17.79
C GLN A 6 -42.23 -7.67 17.17
N GLU A 7 -43.54 -7.81 16.99
CA GLU A 7 -44.15 -9.04 16.43
C GLU A 7 -43.80 -9.26 14.94
N SER A 8 -43.60 -8.18 14.16
CA SER A 8 -43.24 -8.30 12.73
C SER A 8 -41.85 -8.93 12.46
N PHE A 9 -41.02 -9.09 13.49
CA PHE A 9 -39.66 -9.64 13.37
C PHE A 9 -39.57 -11.13 13.78
N SER A 10 -40.53 -11.66 14.53
CA SER A 10 -40.56 -13.08 14.95
C SER A 10 -41.24 -13.99 13.95
N ASP A 11 -42.26 -13.51 13.26
CA ASP A 11 -43.26 -14.41 12.66
C ASP A 11 -42.84 -14.94 11.27
N ASN A 12 -41.93 -14.26 10.58
CA ASN A 12 -41.32 -14.76 9.34
C ASN A 12 -40.19 -15.80 9.55
N PHE A 13 -39.90 -16.19 10.80
CA PHE A 13 -38.83 -17.15 11.14
C PHE A 13 -39.31 -18.41 11.88
N LYS A 14 -40.61 -18.58 12.13
CA LYS A 14 -41.12 -19.66 12.99
C LYS A 14 -41.63 -20.93 12.29
N ASP A 15 -42.08 -20.86 11.04
CA ASP A 15 -42.70 -22.01 10.34
C ASP A 15 -41.96 -22.40 9.04
N ILE A 16 -40.67 -22.72 9.16
CA ILE A 16 -39.98 -23.61 8.20
C ILE A 16 -39.29 -24.71 9.01
N ASP A 17 -40.04 -25.78 9.29
CA ASP A 17 -39.49 -27.05 9.78
C ASP A 17 -38.66 -27.68 8.64
N LEU A 18 -37.34 -27.44 8.66
CA LEU A 18 -36.39 -27.89 7.63
C LEU A 18 -36.26 -29.44 7.52
N ASN A 19 -37.02 -30.21 8.29
CA ASN A 19 -36.87 -31.66 8.42
C ASN A 19 -38.11 -32.49 7.99
N LYS A 20 -39.05 -31.93 7.23
CA LYS A 20 -40.22 -32.68 6.71
C LYS A 20 -40.57 -32.35 5.25
N ASP A 21 -39.89 -33.03 4.32
CA ASP A 21 -40.51 -33.77 3.21
C ASP A 21 -39.44 -34.37 2.26
N ASP A 22 -39.24 -35.69 2.39
CA ASP A 22 -38.78 -36.74 1.46
C ASP A 22 -37.68 -36.51 0.39
N ASN A 23 -36.99 -35.36 0.38
CA ASN A 23 -35.70 -35.18 -0.33
C ASN A 23 -34.89 -34.09 0.38
N ASN A 24 -33.86 -34.52 1.13
CA ASN A 24 -33.06 -33.72 2.05
C ASN A 24 -31.85 -33.04 1.36
N ASP A 25 -32.12 -32.03 0.53
CA ASP A 25 -31.08 -31.16 -0.01
C ASP A 25 -30.56 -30.21 1.09
N GLU A 26 -29.36 -30.48 1.61
CA GLU A 26 -28.66 -29.60 2.56
C GLU A 26 -27.79 -28.60 1.77
N VAL A 27 -28.14 -27.32 1.79
CA VAL A 27 -27.36 -26.25 1.12
C VAL A 27 -27.02 -25.13 2.09
N THR A 28 -25.74 -25.04 2.45
CA THR A 28 -25.15 -23.99 3.30
C THR A 28 -23.85 -23.48 2.67
N PRO A 29 -23.29 -22.33 3.10
CA PRO A 29 -22.00 -21.85 2.60
C PRO A 29 -20.84 -22.87 2.75
N TRP A 30 -20.93 -23.77 3.73
CA TRP A 30 -19.88 -24.74 4.06
C TRP A 30 -20.14 -26.14 3.52
N ASN A 31 -21.41 -26.56 3.42
CA ASN A 31 -21.79 -27.93 3.10
C ASN A 31 -22.90 -27.96 2.04
N VAL A 32 -22.76 -28.85 1.06
CA VAL A 32 -23.74 -29.11 0.00
C VAL A 32 -23.87 -30.62 -0.15
N LYS A 33 -25.05 -31.16 0.16
CA LYS A 33 -25.35 -32.59 0.09
C LYS A 33 -26.76 -32.81 -0.43
N THR A 34 -26.94 -33.93 -1.13
CA THR A 34 -28.25 -34.46 -1.52
C THR A 34 -28.15 -35.98 -1.64
N ASP A 35 -29.25 -36.67 -1.34
CA ASP A 35 -29.40 -38.10 -1.58
C ASP A 35 -29.67 -38.41 -3.08
N SER A 36 -29.97 -37.39 -3.89
CA SER A 36 -30.29 -37.55 -5.32
C SER A 36 -29.06 -37.73 -6.21
N ALA A 37 -29.06 -38.78 -7.02
CA ALA A 37 -28.02 -39.03 -8.02
C ALA A 37 -27.98 -38.00 -9.17
N THR A 38 -29.07 -37.25 -9.39
CA THR A 38 -29.12 -36.14 -10.36
C THR A 38 -28.62 -34.82 -9.77
N GLY A 39 -28.25 -34.79 -8.49
CA GLY A 39 -27.90 -33.58 -7.76
C GLY A 39 -29.10 -32.78 -7.27
N ILE A 40 -28.79 -31.58 -6.76
CA ILE A 40 -29.70 -30.65 -6.07
C ILE A 40 -30.90 -30.23 -6.94
N ASP A 41 -32.10 -30.17 -6.35
CA ASP A 41 -33.28 -29.56 -6.98
C ASP A 41 -33.20 -28.02 -6.89
N TYR A 42 -32.65 -27.43 -7.95
CA TYR A 42 -32.48 -25.99 -8.09
C TYR A 42 -33.80 -25.20 -8.16
N ASP A 43 -34.91 -25.81 -8.61
CA ASP A 43 -36.22 -25.15 -8.64
C ASP A 43 -36.91 -25.18 -7.26
N LYS A 44 -36.71 -26.24 -6.46
CA LYS A 44 -37.04 -26.26 -5.01
C LYS A 44 -36.20 -25.23 -4.26
N LEU A 45 -34.91 -25.14 -4.56
CA LEU A 45 -33.99 -24.19 -3.92
C LEU A 45 -34.32 -22.71 -4.23
N ILE A 46 -34.78 -22.39 -5.45
CA ILE A 46 -35.30 -21.06 -5.78
C ILE A 46 -36.42 -20.63 -4.81
N LYS A 47 -37.37 -21.54 -4.55
CA LYS A 47 -38.51 -21.29 -3.66
C LYS A 47 -38.05 -21.14 -2.20
N LEU A 48 -37.21 -22.06 -1.71
CA LEU A 48 -36.70 -22.06 -0.34
C LEU A 48 -35.91 -20.77 -0.01
N PHE A 49 -35.05 -20.33 -0.92
CA PHE A 49 -34.25 -19.12 -0.72
C PHE A 49 -35.04 -17.85 -1.10
N GLY A 50 -36.20 -17.96 -1.76
CA GLY A 50 -37.01 -16.84 -2.21
C GLY A 50 -36.30 -15.99 -3.26
N SER A 51 -35.61 -16.63 -4.20
CA SER A 51 -34.93 -15.98 -5.33
C SER A 51 -35.81 -16.00 -6.59
N SER A 52 -35.32 -15.47 -7.72
CA SER A 52 -36.06 -15.44 -8.99
C SER A 52 -35.37 -16.30 -10.04
N LYS A 53 -36.11 -17.10 -10.80
CA LYS A 53 -35.56 -17.85 -11.96
C LYS A 53 -35.18 -16.87 -13.07
N ILE A 54 -34.05 -17.09 -13.74
CA ILE A 54 -33.71 -16.36 -14.97
C ILE A 54 -34.64 -16.89 -16.08
N SER A 55 -35.42 -16.01 -16.68
CA SER A 55 -36.38 -16.37 -17.74
C SER A 55 -35.86 -16.00 -19.13
N ASP A 56 -36.47 -16.59 -20.16
CA ASP A 56 -36.09 -16.33 -21.56
C ASP A 56 -36.31 -14.86 -21.92
N GLU A 57 -37.34 -14.18 -21.39
CA GLU A 57 -37.56 -12.74 -21.62
C GLU A 57 -36.44 -11.87 -21.02
N LEU A 58 -35.81 -12.33 -19.93
CA LEU A 58 -34.69 -11.64 -19.29
C LEU A 58 -33.38 -11.83 -20.10
N ILE A 59 -33.22 -13.00 -20.71
CA ILE A 59 -32.13 -13.29 -21.67
C ILE A 59 -32.32 -12.42 -22.93
N ASP A 60 -33.50 -12.44 -23.52
CA ASP A 60 -33.89 -11.62 -24.68
C ASP A 60 -33.64 -10.12 -24.42
N ARG A 61 -34.00 -9.63 -23.23
CA ARG A 61 -33.76 -8.24 -22.82
C ARG A 61 -32.27 -7.92 -22.73
N PHE A 62 -31.47 -8.82 -22.15
CA PHE A 62 -30.02 -8.66 -22.07
C PHE A 62 -29.39 -8.55 -23.47
N GLU A 63 -29.73 -9.47 -24.38
CA GLU A 63 -29.13 -9.47 -25.73
C GLU A 63 -29.50 -8.22 -26.52
N LYS A 64 -30.76 -7.77 -26.42
CA LYS A 64 -31.24 -6.52 -27.04
C LYS A 64 -30.54 -5.27 -26.50
N LEU A 65 -30.28 -5.21 -25.19
CA LEU A 65 -29.63 -4.04 -24.57
C LEU A 65 -28.12 -3.98 -24.77
N THR A 66 -27.44 -5.13 -24.78
CA THR A 66 -25.96 -5.20 -24.87
C THR A 66 -25.45 -5.41 -26.29
N ASN A 67 -26.32 -5.81 -27.23
CA ASN A 67 -25.96 -6.28 -28.57
C ASN A 67 -24.88 -7.39 -28.56
N LYS A 68 -24.85 -8.18 -27.48
CA LYS A 68 -23.98 -9.36 -27.29
C LYS A 68 -24.85 -10.56 -26.95
N LYS A 69 -24.49 -11.74 -27.46
CA LYS A 69 -25.14 -13.00 -27.06
C LYS A 69 -24.91 -13.24 -25.57
N ILE A 70 -25.93 -13.75 -24.88
CA ILE A 70 -25.84 -14.14 -23.47
C ILE A 70 -24.76 -15.23 -23.29
N HIS A 71 -24.07 -15.24 -22.15
CA HIS A 71 -23.10 -16.29 -21.85
C HIS A 71 -23.79 -17.66 -21.84
N TYR A 72 -23.14 -18.68 -22.39
CA TYR A 72 -23.70 -20.03 -22.46
C TYR A 72 -24.03 -20.61 -21.07
N PHE A 73 -23.37 -20.16 -20.00
CA PHE A 73 -23.77 -20.52 -18.63
C PHE A 73 -25.20 -20.08 -18.27
N ILE A 74 -25.63 -18.90 -18.70
CA ILE A 74 -26.99 -18.44 -18.43
C ILE A 74 -27.96 -19.20 -19.34
N LYS A 75 -27.65 -19.30 -20.64
CA LYS A 75 -28.43 -20.06 -21.63
C LYS A 75 -28.66 -21.53 -21.25
N ARG A 76 -27.65 -22.20 -20.68
CA ARG A 76 -27.70 -23.63 -20.29
C ARG A 76 -28.23 -23.86 -18.87
N GLY A 77 -28.70 -22.81 -18.18
CA GLY A 77 -29.17 -22.91 -16.79
C GLY A 77 -28.09 -23.31 -15.78
N ILE A 78 -26.81 -23.01 -16.06
CA ILE A 78 -25.73 -23.11 -15.07
C ILE A 78 -25.80 -21.91 -14.13
N PHE A 79 -26.01 -20.71 -14.66
CA PHE A 79 -26.55 -19.60 -13.88
C PHE A 79 -28.06 -19.56 -14.14
N PHE A 80 -28.84 -19.86 -13.10
CA PHE A 80 -30.26 -20.23 -13.22
C PHE A 80 -31.19 -19.33 -12.39
N SER A 81 -30.64 -18.68 -11.38
CA SER A 81 -31.36 -17.84 -10.42
C SER A 81 -30.71 -16.47 -10.29
N HIS A 82 -31.49 -15.46 -9.93
CA HIS A 82 -31.06 -14.10 -9.74
C HIS A 82 -31.81 -13.40 -8.61
N ARG A 83 -31.30 -12.23 -8.19
CA ARG A 83 -32.05 -11.22 -7.43
C ARG A 83 -31.86 -9.86 -8.09
N GLU A 84 -32.97 -9.23 -8.49
CA GLU A 84 -32.98 -7.87 -9.06
C GLU A 84 -32.03 -7.62 -10.27
N PHE A 85 -31.65 -8.66 -11.04
CA PHE A 85 -30.84 -8.49 -12.27
C PHE A 85 -31.53 -7.59 -13.31
N ASN A 86 -32.86 -7.63 -13.38
CA ASN A 86 -33.66 -6.63 -14.13
C ASN A 86 -33.29 -5.17 -13.78
N LYS A 87 -33.02 -4.86 -12.51
CA LYS A 87 -32.63 -3.50 -12.09
C LYS A 87 -31.22 -3.13 -12.54
N ILE A 88 -30.33 -4.11 -12.75
CA ILE A 88 -29.02 -3.87 -13.36
C ILE A 88 -29.20 -3.53 -14.85
N LEU A 89 -30.08 -4.24 -15.55
CA LEU A 89 -30.43 -3.91 -16.93
C LEU A 89 -31.09 -2.53 -17.04
N ASP A 90 -32.01 -2.18 -16.13
CA ASP A 90 -32.61 -0.84 -16.05
C ASP A 90 -31.54 0.26 -15.93
N LEU A 91 -30.48 0.01 -15.15
CA LEU A 91 -29.38 0.96 -14.95
C LEU A 91 -28.49 1.07 -16.19
N TYR A 92 -28.14 -0.06 -16.81
CA TYR A 92 -27.35 -0.09 -18.03
C TYR A 92 -28.08 0.64 -19.19
N GLU A 93 -29.37 0.37 -19.36
CA GLU A 93 -30.26 1.08 -20.29
C GLU A 93 -30.32 2.59 -20.01
N GLN A 94 -30.34 2.98 -18.74
CA GLN A 94 -30.27 4.39 -18.29
C GLN A 94 -28.85 4.98 -18.29
N LYS A 95 -27.82 4.26 -18.76
CA LYS A 95 -26.40 4.65 -18.71
C LYS A 95 -25.91 5.04 -17.30
N LYS A 96 -26.46 4.39 -16.26
CA LYS A 96 -26.10 4.58 -14.85
C LYS A 96 -25.07 3.53 -14.41
N PRO A 97 -24.05 3.92 -13.62
CA PRO A 97 -23.00 3.00 -13.21
C PRO A 97 -23.51 1.97 -12.20
N PHE A 98 -22.95 0.77 -12.30
CA PHE A 98 -22.95 -0.30 -11.31
C PHE A 98 -21.59 -1.00 -11.36
N TYR A 99 -21.30 -1.90 -10.42
CA TYR A 99 -20.04 -2.64 -10.40
C TYR A 99 -20.26 -4.11 -10.04
N LEU A 100 -19.27 -4.95 -10.35
CA LEU A 100 -19.25 -6.36 -9.99
C LEU A 100 -18.53 -6.58 -8.67
N TYR A 101 -19.00 -7.54 -7.90
CA TYR A 101 -18.30 -8.09 -6.73
C TYR A 101 -18.40 -9.61 -6.77
N THR A 102 -17.29 -10.30 -6.53
CA THR A 102 -17.30 -11.73 -6.20
C THR A 102 -16.20 -12.02 -5.19
N GLY A 103 -16.03 -13.26 -4.74
CA GLY A 103 -15.03 -13.57 -3.73
C GLY A 103 -14.58 -15.02 -3.69
N ARG A 104 -13.47 -15.25 -3.01
CA ARG A 104 -12.83 -16.57 -2.86
C ARG A 104 -12.17 -16.67 -1.49
N GLY A 105 -12.64 -17.59 -0.65
CA GLY A 105 -11.92 -17.97 0.57
C GLY A 105 -10.75 -18.92 0.27
N PRO A 106 -9.49 -18.51 0.45
CA PRO A 106 -8.32 -19.25 -0.04
C PRO A 106 -7.98 -20.46 0.84
N SER A 107 -8.52 -21.63 0.48
CA SER A 107 -8.42 -22.88 1.26
C SER A 107 -7.31 -23.85 0.83
N SER A 108 -6.66 -23.60 -0.30
CA SER A 108 -5.69 -24.47 -0.97
C SER A 108 -4.75 -23.63 -1.83
N GLN A 109 -3.53 -24.11 -2.11
CA GLN A 109 -2.55 -23.35 -2.91
C GLN A 109 -3.01 -23.11 -4.36
N ALA A 110 -3.79 -24.04 -4.91
CA ALA A 110 -4.38 -23.95 -6.23
C ALA A 110 -5.90 -24.00 -6.17
N LEU A 111 -6.57 -23.34 -7.11
CA LEU A 111 -7.98 -23.54 -7.42
C LEU A 111 -8.21 -24.91 -8.11
N HIS A 112 -9.47 -25.35 -8.13
CA HIS A 112 -9.95 -26.45 -8.96
C HIS A 112 -11.03 -25.94 -9.92
N LEU A 113 -11.37 -26.72 -10.96
CA LEU A 113 -12.31 -26.35 -12.02
C LEU A 113 -13.62 -25.73 -11.51
N GLY A 114 -14.19 -26.25 -10.42
CA GLY A 114 -15.41 -25.70 -9.82
C GLY A 114 -15.31 -24.23 -9.36
N HIS A 115 -14.12 -23.73 -9.02
CA HIS A 115 -13.91 -22.33 -8.68
C HIS A 115 -13.90 -21.41 -9.91
N LEU A 116 -13.63 -21.95 -11.11
CA LEU A 116 -13.64 -21.13 -12.33
C LEU A 116 -15.04 -20.65 -12.69
N ILE A 117 -16.11 -21.36 -12.30
CA ILE A 117 -17.47 -21.10 -12.81
C ILE A 117 -17.97 -19.67 -12.48
N PRO A 118 -17.84 -19.15 -11.23
CA PRO A 118 -18.20 -17.75 -10.96
C PRO A 118 -17.28 -16.75 -11.65
N PHE A 119 -15.97 -17.03 -11.71
CA PHE A 119 -15.00 -16.10 -12.30
C PHE A 119 -15.10 -16.00 -13.82
N ILE A 120 -15.38 -17.10 -14.55
CA ILE A 120 -15.63 -17.09 -16.00
C ILE A 120 -16.79 -16.16 -16.32
N LEU A 121 -17.93 -16.31 -15.62
CA LEU A 121 -19.06 -15.39 -15.85
C LEU A 121 -18.72 -13.96 -15.44
N THR A 122 -18.03 -13.77 -14.30
CA THR A 122 -17.65 -12.44 -13.81
C THR A 122 -16.76 -11.70 -14.80
N LYS A 123 -15.79 -12.39 -15.43
CA LYS A 123 -14.95 -11.82 -16.49
C LYS A 123 -15.79 -11.44 -17.70
N TRP A 124 -16.64 -12.33 -18.18
CA TRP A 124 -17.51 -12.04 -19.32
C TRP A 124 -18.50 -10.88 -19.04
N LEU A 125 -19.02 -10.77 -17.81
CA LEU A 125 -19.85 -9.64 -17.37
C LEU A 125 -19.06 -8.33 -17.37
N GLN A 126 -17.80 -8.35 -16.89
CA GLN A 126 -16.90 -7.19 -16.92
C GLN A 126 -16.66 -6.73 -18.37
N GLU A 127 -16.33 -7.65 -19.28
CA GLU A 127 -16.10 -7.35 -20.71
C GLU A 127 -17.38 -7.01 -21.49
N THR A 128 -18.54 -7.44 -21.01
CA THR A 128 -19.83 -7.15 -21.64
C THR A 128 -20.32 -5.76 -21.28
N PHE A 129 -20.30 -5.42 -19.99
CA PHE A 129 -20.82 -4.15 -19.49
C PHE A 129 -19.78 -3.02 -19.40
N ASP A 130 -18.48 -3.34 -19.48
CA ASP A 130 -17.33 -2.43 -19.32
C ASP A 130 -17.32 -1.70 -17.97
N ILE A 131 -17.34 -2.48 -16.88
CA ILE A 131 -17.56 -2.00 -15.50
C ILE A 131 -16.46 -2.43 -14.52
N PRO A 132 -16.27 -1.68 -13.40
CA PRO A 132 -15.36 -2.08 -12.33
C PRO A 132 -15.76 -3.40 -11.67
N LEU A 133 -14.75 -4.12 -11.18
CA LEU A 133 -14.86 -5.38 -10.44
C LEU A 133 -14.03 -5.31 -9.16
N VAL A 134 -14.61 -5.79 -8.05
CA VAL A 134 -13.89 -6.06 -6.81
C VAL A 134 -13.94 -7.55 -6.48
N ILE A 135 -12.82 -8.14 -6.08
CA ILE A 135 -12.70 -9.56 -5.71
C ILE A 135 -12.16 -9.66 -4.29
N GLN A 136 -12.97 -10.17 -3.37
CA GLN A 136 -12.58 -10.37 -1.97
C GLN A 136 -11.88 -11.73 -1.79
N LEU A 137 -10.78 -11.74 -1.05
CA LEU A 137 -10.07 -12.93 -0.61
C LEU A 137 -10.20 -13.05 0.91
N THR A 138 -11.09 -13.94 1.36
CA THR A 138 -11.50 -14.10 2.76
C THR A 138 -10.48 -14.96 3.54
N ASP A 139 -9.24 -14.45 3.64
CA ASP A 139 -8.15 -15.10 4.38
C ASP A 139 -8.38 -15.09 5.90
N ASP A 140 -9.04 -14.06 6.42
CA ASP A 140 -9.56 -14.01 7.78
C ASP A 140 -10.61 -15.10 8.08
N GLU A 141 -11.52 -15.39 7.15
CA GLU A 141 -12.45 -16.51 7.24
C GLU A 141 -11.70 -17.84 7.35
N LYS A 142 -10.67 -18.05 6.53
CA LYS A 142 -9.93 -19.32 6.55
C LYS A 142 -9.06 -19.47 7.80
N PHE A 143 -8.52 -18.37 8.33
CA PHE A 143 -7.98 -18.33 9.69
C PHE A 143 -9.03 -18.78 10.73
N LEU A 144 -10.21 -18.13 10.75
CA LEU A 144 -11.28 -18.37 11.74
C LEU A 144 -11.95 -19.76 11.67
N TRP A 145 -12.08 -20.37 10.48
CA TRP A 145 -12.75 -21.66 10.31
C TRP A 145 -11.82 -22.87 10.28
N LYS A 146 -10.58 -22.72 9.80
CA LYS A 146 -9.63 -23.84 9.67
C LYS A 146 -8.50 -23.80 10.70
N GLY A 147 -8.36 -22.72 11.47
CA GLY A 147 -7.27 -22.58 12.44
C GLY A 147 -5.89 -22.53 11.77
N LEU A 148 -5.83 -22.00 10.55
CA LEU A 148 -4.57 -21.75 9.85
C LEU A 148 -3.77 -20.68 10.60
N ASP A 149 -2.46 -20.67 10.41
CA ASP A 149 -1.64 -19.51 10.79
C ASP A 149 -1.97 -18.30 9.87
N ILE A 150 -1.81 -17.08 10.39
CA ILE A 150 -2.12 -15.83 9.67
C ILE A 150 -1.27 -15.70 8.39
N GLU A 151 0.03 -15.98 8.45
CA GLU A 151 0.91 -15.85 7.30
C GLU A 151 0.67 -16.98 6.29
N VAL A 152 0.22 -18.16 6.75
CA VAL A 152 -0.27 -19.21 5.85
C VAL A 152 -1.54 -18.76 5.13
N ALA A 153 -2.51 -18.17 5.82
CA ALA A 153 -3.75 -17.67 5.20
C ALA A 153 -3.46 -16.57 4.16
N ARG A 154 -2.59 -15.60 4.48
CA ARG A 154 -2.14 -14.55 3.56
C ARG A 154 -1.41 -15.13 2.34
N LYS A 155 -0.51 -16.10 2.53
CA LYS A 155 0.18 -16.78 1.42
C LYS A 155 -0.81 -17.51 0.49
N LEU A 156 -1.83 -18.17 1.03
CA LEU A 156 -2.88 -18.79 0.23
C LEU A 156 -3.69 -17.75 -0.54
N ALA A 157 -3.97 -16.57 0.04
CA ALA A 157 -4.62 -15.47 -0.67
C ALA A 157 -3.81 -15.02 -1.89
N ILE A 158 -2.49 -14.79 -1.74
CA ILE A 158 -1.61 -14.41 -2.84
C ILE A 158 -1.57 -15.47 -3.96
N GLU A 159 -1.46 -16.76 -3.63
CA GLU A 159 -1.45 -17.82 -4.65
C GLU A 159 -2.82 -18.03 -5.32
N ASN A 160 -3.93 -17.78 -4.62
CA ASN A 160 -5.27 -17.76 -5.23
C ASN A 160 -5.46 -16.50 -6.10
N ALA A 161 -4.86 -15.36 -5.72
CA ALA A 161 -4.86 -14.15 -6.56
C ALA A 161 -4.15 -14.41 -7.90
N LYS A 162 -3.02 -15.12 -7.91
CA LYS A 162 -2.33 -15.54 -9.14
C LYS A 162 -3.22 -16.38 -10.04
N ASP A 163 -3.95 -17.35 -9.49
CA ASP A 163 -4.92 -18.16 -10.24
C ASP A 163 -6.05 -17.31 -10.85
N ILE A 164 -6.57 -16.33 -10.10
CA ILE A 164 -7.65 -15.45 -10.54
C ILE A 164 -7.15 -14.50 -11.64
N ILE A 165 -5.98 -13.88 -11.48
CA ILE A 165 -5.37 -12.99 -12.48
C ILE A 165 -5.12 -13.72 -13.79
N ALA A 166 -4.66 -14.98 -13.73
CA ALA A 166 -4.42 -15.83 -14.89
C ALA A 166 -5.67 -16.13 -15.73
N MET A 167 -6.88 -15.85 -15.22
CA MET A 167 -8.11 -15.90 -16.02
C MET A 167 -8.24 -14.73 -17.02
N GLY A 168 -7.43 -13.68 -16.86
CA GLY A 168 -7.37 -12.53 -17.77
C GLY A 168 -8.38 -11.42 -17.45
N PHE A 169 -8.61 -11.12 -16.18
CA PHE A 169 -9.37 -9.93 -15.78
C PHE A 169 -8.65 -8.65 -16.19
N ASP A 170 -9.40 -7.58 -16.47
CA ASP A 170 -8.83 -6.29 -16.86
C ASP A 170 -8.21 -5.60 -15.62
N ILE A 171 -6.89 -5.46 -15.59
CA ILE A 171 -6.16 -4.82 -14.50
C ILE A 171 -6.62 -3.37 -14.26
N SER A 172 -7.02 -2.65 -15.31
CA SER A 172 -7.49 -1.26 -15.21
C SER A 172 -8.83 -1.13 -14.48
N LYS A 173 -9.61 -2.22 -14.42
CA LYS A 173 -10.98 -2.24 -13.85
C LYS A 173 -11.15 -3.20 -12.68
N THR A 174 -10.11 -3.95 -12.31
CA THR A 174 -10.19 -5.00 -11.29
C THR A 174 -9.32 -4.67 -10.08
N LEU A 175 -9.93 -4.73 -8.90
CA LEU A 175 -9.28 -4.81 -7.59
C LEU A 175 -9.49 -6.22 -7.03
N ILE A 176 -8.42 -6.87 -6.60
CA ILE A 176 -8.45 -8.08 -5.78
C ILE A 176 -7.96 -7.67 -4.38
N PHE A 177 -8.56 -8.12 -3.28
CA PHE A 177 -8.09 -7.69 -1.95
C PHE A 177 -8.16 -8.81 -0.90
N SER A 178 -7.11 -8.95 -0.11
CA SER A 178 -7.06 -9.79 1.09
C SER A 178 -7.78 -9.06 2.22
N ASP A 179 -8.70 -9.72 2.93
CA ASP A 179 -9.42 -9.09 4.03
C ASP A 179 -8.48 -8.67 5.17
N LEU A 180 -7.56 -9.56 5.56
CA LEU A 180 -6.52 -9.27 6.58
C LEU A 180 -5.69 -8.03 6.24
N THR A 181 -5.38 -7.82 4.96
CA THR A 181 -4.55 -6.69 4.50
C THR A 181 -5.38 -5.43 4.27
N PHE A 182 -6.53 -5.55 3.62
CA PHE A 182 -7.36 -4.42 3.19
C PHE A 182 -8.13 -3.77 4.34
N MET A 183 -8.41 -4.52 5.42
CA MET A 183 -9.03 -3.98 6.64
C MET A 183 -8.21 -2.81 7.23
N GLY A 184 -6.88 -2.92 7.24
CA GLY A 184 -5.97 -1.87 7.71
C GLY A 184 -5.74 -0.74 6.70
N GLN A 185 -5.91 -1.02 5.40
CA GLN A 185 -5.70 -0.03 4.33
C GLN A 185 -6.95 0.83 4.05
N CYS A 186 -8.16 0.29 4.23
CA CYS A 186 -9.41 0.96 3.88
C CYS A 186 -10.32 1.20 5.09
N ASN A 187 -10.16 2.37 5.72
CA ASN A 187 -11.02 2.82 6.82
C ASN A 187 -12.53 2.79 6.49
N SER A 188 -12.92 2.94 5.21
CA SER A 188 -14.33 2.85 4.80
C SER A 188 -14.90 1.43 4.82
N PHE A 189 -14.06 0.41 4.62
CA PHE A 189 -14.44 -1.00 4.71
C PHE A 189 -14.84 -1.34 6.15
N TYR A 190 -13.96 -1.07 7.13
CA TYR A 190 -14.27 -1.28 8.54
C TYR A 190 -15.46 -0.44 9.04
N LYS A 191 -15.58 0.82 8.60
CA LYS A 191 -16.76 1.66 8.88
C LYS A 191 -18.06 1.06 8.36
N ASN A 192 -18.06 0.34 7.23
CA ASN A 192 -19.25 -0.35 6.72
C ASN A 192 -19.50 -1.67 7.45
N ILE A 193 -18.46 -2.41 7.83
CA ILE A 193 -18.57 -3.61 8.68
C ILE A 193 -19.26 -3.27 10.02
N LEU A 194 -18.81 -2.23 10.73
CA LEU A 194 -19.43 -1.78 11.99
C LEU A 194 -20.91 -1.39 11.82
N LYS A 195 -21.27 -0.73 10.71
CA LYS A 195 -22.67 -0.39 10.40
C LYS A 195 -23.53 -1.64 10.21
N ILE A 196 -22.99 -2.67 9.57
CA ILE A 196 -23.68 -3.94 9.33
C ILE A 196 -23.81 -4.72 10.63
N GLN A 197 -22.74 -4.87 11.41
CA GLN A 197 -22.74 -5.53 12.72
C GLN A 197 -23.76 -4.90 13.68
N ARG A 198 -23.89 -3.57 13.70
CA ARG A 198 -24.93 -2.88 14.49
C ARG A 198 -26.37 -3.23 14.09
N ASN A 199 -26.59 -3.70 12.85
CA ASN A 199 -27.91 -3.99 12.28
C ASN A 199 -28.23 -5.48 12.16
N VAL A 200 -27.31 -6.35 12.57
CA VAL A 200 -27.41 -7.82 12.52
C VAL A 200 -27.18 -8.38 13.92
N THR A 201 -28.22 -9.01 14.48
CA THR A 201 -28.16 -9.62 15.82
C THR A 201 -27.58 -11.03 15.77
N PHE A 202 -27.07 -11.51 16.91
CA PHE A 202 -26.59 -12.90 17.03
C PHE A 202 -27.69 -13.93 16.70
N ASN A 203 -28.93 -13.68 17.10
CA ASN A 203 -30.07 -14.55 16.76
C ASN A 203 -30.31 -14.67 15.25
N GLN A 204 -30.09 -13.59 14.49
CA GLN A 204 -30.21 -13.62 13.03
C GLN A 204 -29.09 -14.46 12.41
N VAL A 205 -27.82 -14.27 12.79
CA VAL A 205 -26.75 -15.11 12.23
C VAL A 205 -26.84 -16.57 12.69
N LYS A 206 -27.37 -16.85 13.88
CA LYS A 206 -27.72 -18.20 14.31
C LYS A 206 -28.79 -18.84 13.41
N GLY A 207 -29.85 -18.10 13.06
CA GLY A 207 -30.90 -18.60 12.15
C GLY A 207 -30.45 -18.74 10.69
N ILE A 208 -29.57 -17.85 10.20
CA ILE A 208 -29.12 -17.81 8.81
C ILE A 208 -27.95 -18.78 8.54
N PHE A 209 -27.04 -18.92 9.51
CA PHE A 209 -25.76 -19.63 9.35
C PHE A 209 -25.59 -20.82 10.31
N GLY A 210 -26.54 -21.08 11.21
CA GLY A 210 -26.46 -22.19 12.17
C GLY A 210 -25.47 -21.99 13.33
N PHE A 211 -24.94 -20.78 13.53
CA PHE A 211 -23.94 -20.53 14.59
C PHE A 211 -24.46 -20.81 16.00
N THR A 212 -23.56 -21.31 16.84
CA THR A 212 -23.83 -21.72 18.21
C THR A 212 -23.19 -20.77 19.22
N ASN A 213 -23.59 -20.86 20.49
CA ASN A 213 -22.97 -20.08 21.57
C ASN A 213 -21.51 -20.49 21.84
N SER A 214 -21.06 -21.62 21.28
CA SER A 214 -19.68 -22.14 21.34
C SER A 214 -18.81 -21.70 20.16
N ASP A 215 -19.37 -21.08 19.11
CA ASP A 215 -18.57 -20.52 18.03
C ASP A 215 -17.85 -19.25 18.48
N CYS A 216 -16.62 -19.05 18.01
CA CYS A 216 -15.84 -17.88 18.39
C CYS A 216 -16.47 -16.60 17.81
N ILE A 217 -16.30 -15.48 18.52
CA ILE A 217 -16.88 -14.18 18.15
C ILE A 217 -16.49 -13.73 16.74
N GLY A 218 -15.32 -14.15 16.23
CA GLY A 218 -14.89 -13.87 14.86
C GLY A 218 -15.81 -14.50 13.82
N LYS A 219 -16.18 -15.78 13.96
CA LYS A 219 -17.14 -16.44 13.05
C LYS A 219 -18.51 -15.76 13.08
N ILE A 220 -18.98 -15.41 14.28
CA ILE A 220 -20.26 -14.72 14.50
C ILE A 220 -20.27 -13.34 13.82
N ALA A 221 -19.14 -12.64 13.82
CA ALA A 221 -18.97 -11.30 13.26
C ALA A 221 -18.63 -11.26 11.75
N PHE A 222 -18.06 -12.35 11.21
CA PHE A 222 -17.59 -12.46 9.83
C PHE A 222 -18.64 -12.16 8.74
N PRO A 223 -19.94 -12.51 8.87
CA PRO A 223 -20.94 -12.18 7.84
C PRO A 223 -21.01 -10.70 7.47
N ALA A 224 -20.63 -9.79 8.37
CA ALA A 224 -20.53 -8.36 8.07
C ALA A 224 -19.35 -7.99 7.16
N ILE A 225 -18.25 -8.76 7.21
CA ILE A 225 -17.04 -8.60 6.40
C ILE A 225 -17.33 -9.00 4.95
N GLN A 226 -18.01 -10.12 4.73
CA GLN A 226 -18.48 -10.52 3.38
C GLN A 226 -19.65 -9.65 2.88
N ALA A 227 -20.43 -9.04 3.76
CA ALA A 227 -21.51 -8.12 3.35
C ALA A 227 -20.99 -6.76 2.85
N ALA A 228 -19.95 -6.20 3.48
CA ALA A 228 -19.50 -4.83 3.23
C ALA A 228 -19.05 -4.49 1.79
N PRO A 229 -18.41 -5.39 1.00
CA PRO A 229 -18.05 -5.13 -0.40
C PRO A 229 -19.25 -4.94 -1.33
N SER A 230 -20.45 -5.31 -0.90
CA SER A 230 -21.71 -5.09 -1.62
C SER A 230 -22.13 -3.61 -1.72
N PHE A 231 -21.41 -2.71 -1.03
CA PHE A 231 -21.71 -1.28 -0.97
C PHE A 231 -20.57 -0.43 -1.55
N SER A 232 -20.84 0.38 -2.58
CA SER A 232 -19.84 1.21 -3.26
C SER A 232 -19.01 2.10 -2.31
N SER A 233 -19.63 2.59 -1.23
CA SER A 233 -18.95 3.40 -0.21
C SER A 233 -17.80 2.67 0.54
N THR A 234 -17.67 1.35 0.39
CA THR A 234 -16.52 0.56 0.85
C THR A 234 -15.25 0.85 0.05
N PHE A 235 -15.38 1.28 -1.22
CA PHE A 235 -14.25 1.54 -2.13
C PHE A 235 -14.25 3.02 -2.57
N PRO A 236 -13.96 3.97 -1.67
CA PRO A 236 -14.03 5.41 -1.96
C PRO A 236 -13.00 5.89 -3.00
N PHE A 237 -11.97 5.09 -3.25
CA PHE A 237 -10.98 5.32 -4.30
C PHE A 237 -11.45 4.85 -5.70
N ILE A 238 -12.49 4.02 -5.79
CA ILE A 238 -13.15 3.66 -7.07
C ILE A 238 -14.39 4.55 -7.29
N PHE A 239 -15.20 4.73 -6.24
CA PHE A 239 -16.55 5.29 -6.35
C PHE A 239 -16.73 6.66 -5.68
N GLY A 240 -15.71 7.23 -5.04
CA GLY A 240 -15.85 8.42 -4.21
C GLY A 240 -16.82 8.18 -3.04
N ASP A 241 -17.52 9.22 -2.61
CA ASP A 241 -18.49 9.14 -1.51
C ASP A 241 -19.88 8.61 -1.95
N ARG A 242 -19.99 8.09 -3.19
CA ARG A 242 -21.22 7.52 -3.76
C ARG A 242 -21.70 6.30 -2.95
N LYS A 243 -22.99 6.29 -2.62
CA LYS A 243 -23.70 5.22 -1.89
C LYS A 243 -24.87 4.62 -2.69
N ASP A 244 -25.08 5.18 -3.87
CA ASP A 244 -26.19 4.95 -4.80
C ASP A 244 -25.82 4.02 -5.95
N ILE A 245 -24.52 3.74 -6.16
CA ILE A 245 -24.02 2.78 -7.15
C ILE A 245 -24.28 1.37 -6.60
N PRO A 246 -25.16 0.58 -7.25
CA PRO A 246 -25.45 -0.77 -6.80
C PRO A 246 -24.38 -1.75 -7.30
N CYS A 247 -24.36 -2.89 -6.62
CA CYS A 247 -23.46 -3.99 -6.90
C CYS A 247 -24.22 -5.15 -7.57
N LEU A 248 -23.59 -5.84 -8.51
CA LEU A 248 -24.02 -7.15 -9.03
C LEU A 248 -23.04 -8.22 -8.55
N ILE A 249 -23.55 -9.28 -7.94
CA ILE A 249 -22.74 -10.36 -7.35
C ILE A 249 -22.98 -11.67 -8.09
N PRO A 250 -22.03 -12.14 -8.93
CA PRO A 250 -22.01 -13.50 -9.46
C PRO A 250 -21.38 -14.44 -8.44
N CYS A 251 -22.13 -15.44 -7.97
CA CYS A 251 -21.66 -16.44 -7.02
C CYS A 251 -22.37 -17.78 -7.23
N ALA A 252 -21.88 -18.86 -6.61
CA ALA A 252 -22.70 -20.06 -6.41
C ALA A 252 -23.82 -19.78 -5.41
N ILE A 253 -24.93 -20.52 -5.50
CA ILE A 253 -26.12 -20.25 -4.66
C ILE A 253 -25.89 -20.47 -3.16
N ASP A 254 -24.85 -21.22 -2.77
CA ASP A 254 -24.46 -21.39 -1.36
C ASP A 254 -24.03 -20.08 -0.66
N GLN A 255 -23.70 -19.03 -1.42
CA GLN A 255 -23.38 -17.70 -0.87
C GLN A 255 -24.61 -16.79 -0.67
N ASP A 256 -25.80 -17.16 -1.19
CA ASP A 256 -27.02 -16.35 -1.04
C ASP A 256 -27.36 -15.99 0.43
N PRO A 257 -27.15 -16.82 1.47
CA PRO A 257 -27.41 -16.45 2.86
C PRO A 257 -26.72 -15.16 3.31
N TYR A 258 -25.45 -14.94 2.93
CA TYR A 258 -24.72 -13.69 3.21
C TYR A 258 -25.39 -12.49 2.55
N PHE A 259 -25.82 -12.63 1.31
CA PHE A 259 -26.33 -11.53 0.52
C PHE A 259 -27.82 -11.27 0.74
N ARG A 260 -28.61 -12.29 1.13
CA ARG A 260 -29.96 -12.14 1.68
C ARG A 260 -29.91 -11.27 2.94
N MET A 261 -29.05 -11.61 3.91
CA MET A 261 -28.78 -10.77 5.09
C MET A 261 -28.36 -9.34 4.69
N THR A 262 -27.42 -9.21 3.75
CA THR A 262 -26.94 -7.90 3.25
C THR A 262 -28.06 -7.05 2.65
N ARG A 263 -28.97 -7.67 1.89
CA ARG A 263 -30.13 -7.03 1.25
C ARG A 263 -31.18 -6.56 2.24
N ASP A 264 -31.25 -7.15 3.44
CA ASP A 264 -32.15 -6.71 4.52
C ASP A 264 -31.52 -5.61 5.38
N VAL A 265 -30.19 -5.56 5.46
CA VAL A 265 -29.45 -4.47 6.12
C VAL A 265 -29.36 -3.22 5.24
N ALA A 266 -29.20 -3.37 3.92
CA ALA A 266 -28.95 -2.24 3.01
C ALA A 266 -29.93 -1.06 3.14
N PRO A 267 -31.27 -1.25 3.23
CA PRO A 267 -32.22 -0.14 3.40
C PRO A 267 -32.04 0.60 4.73
N LYS A 268 -31.70 -0.13 5.82
CA LYS A 268 -31.44 0.46 7.14
C LYS A 268 -30.23 1.40 7.10
N LEU A 269 -29.25 1.11 6.24
CA LEU A 269 -28.07 1.93 6.00
C LEU A 269 -28.27 3.02 4.92
N LYS A 270 -29.48 3.11 4.33
CA LYS A 270 -29.78 3.95 3.15
C LYS A 270 -28.90 3.65 1.93
N TYR A 271 -28.46 2.40 1.79
CA TYR A 271 -27.67 1.90 0.66
C TYR A 271 -28.56 1.13 -0.33
N LYS A 272 -28.06 0.90 -1.56
CA LYS A 272 -28.74 0.02 -2.52
C LYS A 272 -28.57 -1.44 -2.12
N LYS A 273 -29.61 -2.25 -2.36
CA LYS A 273 -29.53 -3.71 -2.25
C LYS A 273 -28.62 -4.24 -3.38
N PRO A 274 -27.66 -5.14 -3.11
CA PRO A 274 -26.92 -5.81 -4.18
C PRO A 274 -27.85 -6.71 -5.00
N ALA A 275 -27.70 -6.69 -6.32
CA ALA A 275 -28.27 -7.68 -7.23
C ALA A 275 -27.39 -8.94 -7.24
N LEU A 276 -27.98 -10.08 -7.58
CA LEU A 276 -27.28 -11.37 -7.60
C LEU A 276 -27.56 -12.16 -8.87
N LEU A 277 -26.58 -12.97 -9.26
CA LEU A 277 -26.68 -14.07 -10.22
C LEU A 277 -26.11 -15.33 -9.56
N HIS A 278 -26.89 -16.39 -9.51
CA HIS A 278 -26.58 -17.62 -8.79
C HIS A 278 -26.26 -18.77 -9.76
N SER A 279 -25.10 -19.40 -9.58
CA SER A 279 -24.73 -20.63 -10.27
C SER A 279 -25.20 -21.88 -9.53
N THR A 280 -25.42 -22.95 -10.30
CA THR A 280 -25.43 -24.33 -9.83
C THR A 280 -24.05 -24.69 -9.26
N PHE A 281 -23.98 -25.79 -8.52
CA PHE A 281 -22.72 -26.35 -8.08
C PHE A 281 -22.01 -27.09 -9.23
N PHE A 282 -20.68 -27.03 -9.23
CA PHE A 282 -19.87 -27.90 -10.07
C PHE A 282 -19.69 -29.25 -9.35
N PRO A 283 -20.13 -30.39 -9.92
CA PRO A 283 -20.20 -31.64 -9.18
C PRO A 283 -18.81 -32.22 -8.91
N ALA A 284 -18.70 -33.08 -7.91
CA ALA A 284 -17.49 -33.86 -7.66
C ALA A 284 -17.30 -34.96 -8.73
N LEU A 285 -16.07 -35.46 -8.88
CA LEU A 285 -15.79 -36.56 -9.81
C LEU A 285 -16.67 -37.80 -9.53
N GLN A 286 -16.92 -38.11 -8.26
CA GLN A 286 -17.67 -39.29 -7.81
C GLN A 286 -19.17 -39.23 -8.10
N GLY A 287 -19.74 -38.05 -8.36
CA GLY A 287 -21.18 -37.88 -8.53
C GLY A 287 -21.68 -36.47 -8.23
N ALA A 288 -22.96 -36.21 -8.54
CA ALA A 288 -23.61 -34.91 -8.36
C ALA A 288 -24.15 -34.67 -6.94
N GLN A 289 -24.04 -35.66 -6.05
CA GLN A 289 -24.48 -35.60 -4.65
C GLN A 289 -23.70 -34.57 -3.81
N THR A 290 -22.46 -34.25 -4.22
CA THR A 290 -21.59 -33.29 -3.54
C THR A 290 -20.96 -32.32 -4.55
N LYS A 291 -20.63 -31.11 -4.08
CA LYS A 291 -19.85 -30.15 -4.87
C LYS A 291 -18.36 -30.52 -4.85
N MET A 292 -17.63 -30.22 -5.92
CA MET A 292 -16.17 -30.34 -5.96
C MET A 292 -15.54 -29.57 -4.80
N SER A 293 -14.63 -30.21 -4.06
CA SER A 293 -14.04 -29.66 -2.83
C SER A 293 -12.53 -29.86 -2.78
N SER A 294 -11.82 -28.77 -2.50
CA SER A 294 -10.36 -28.78 -2.32
C SER A 294 -9.89 -29.59 -1.09
N SER A 295 -10.83 -30.08 -0.26
CA SER A 295 -10.51 -30.94 0.89
C SER A 295 -10.37 -32.42 0.51
N GLU A 296 -10.73 -32.81 -0.72
CA GLU A 296 -10.69 -34.19 -1.21
C GLU A 296 -10.01 -34.25 -2.59
N ASP A 297 -8.72 -34.61 -2.64
CA ASP A 297 -7.93 -34.60 -3.88
C ASP A 297 -8.52 -35.47 -5.00
N ASN A 298 -9.00 -36.68 -4.67
CA ASN A 298 -9.66 -37.56 -5.63
C ASN A 298 -11.02 -37.03 -6.14
N SER A 299 -11.59 -35.98 -5.53
CA SER A 299 -12.85 -35.36 -6.00
C SER A 299 -12.62 -34.23 -7.02
N SER A 300 -11.40 -33.70 -7.09
CA SER A 300 -11.09 -32.40 -7.69
C SER A 300 -10.07 -32.50 -8.84
N ILE A 301 -10.33 -31.75 -9.90
CA ILE A 301 -9.33 -31.42 -10.93
C ILE A 301 -8.76 -30.05 -10.60
N PHE A 302 -7.49 -29.99 -10.18
CA PHE A 302 -6.81 -28.73 -9.84
C PHE A 302 -6.23 -28.06 -11.07
N LEU A 303 -6.08 -26.72 -11.03
CA LEU A 303 -5.43 -25.97 -12.12
C LEU A 303 -3.92 -26.21 -12.20
N THR A 304 -3.36 -26.92 -11.21
CA THR A 304 -1.98 -27.42 -11.21
C THR A 304 -1.84 -28.86 -11.72
N ASP A 305 -2.94 -29.59 -11.95
CA ASP A 305 -2.88 -30.98 -12.42
C ASP A 305 -2.27 -31.04 -13.83
N LYS A 306 -1.30 -31.94 -14.03
CA LYS A 306 -0.66 -32.19 -15.32
C LYS A 306 -1.63 -32.90 -16.28
N PRO A 307 -1.43 -32.84 -17.61
CA PRO A 307 -2.31 -33.51 -18.56
C PRO A 307 -2.58 -35.00 -18.29
N ASN A 308 -1.58 -35.75 -17.82
CA ASN A 308 -1.73 -37.14 -17.42
C ASN A 308 -2.52 -37.33 -16.12
N GLU A 309 -2.42 -36.40 -15.16
CA GLU A 309 -3.17 -36.44 -13.90
C GLU A 309 -4.65 -36.17 -14.16
N ILE A 310 -4.98 -35.16 -14.99
CA ILE A 310 -6.35 -34.89 -15.48
C ILE A 310 -6.92 -36.15 -16.15
N LYS A 311 -6.19 -36.74 -17.11
CA LYS A 311 -6.58 -37.97 -17.81
C LYS A 311 -6.85 -39.12 -16.85
N ASN A 312 -5.99 -39.32 -15.84
CA ASN A 312 -6.13 -40.39 -14.88
C ASN A 312 -7.32 -40.16 -13.94
N LYS A 313 -7.50 -38.95 -13.41
CA LYS A 313 -8.63 -38.58 -12.56
C LYS A 313 -9.98 -38.75 -13.29
N ILE A 314 -10.11 -38.28 -14.53
CA ILE A 314 -11.35 -38.47 -15.33
C ILE A 314 -11.61 -39.95 -15.62
N ASN A 315 -10.62 -40.71 -16.09
CA ASN A 315 -10.85 -42.12 -16.41
C ASN A 315 -11.20 -42.96 -15.19
N LYS A 316 -10.50 -42.76 -14.06
CA LYS A 316 -10.62 -43.59 -12.85
C LYS A 316 -11.74 -43.16 -11.90
N TYR A 317 -12.02 -41.86 -11.78
CA TYR A 317 -12.92 -41.33 -10.73
C TYR A 317 -14.19 -40.66 -11.24
N ALA A 318 -14.24 -40.15 -12.48
CA ALA A 318 -15.48 -39.56 -13.00
C ALA A 318 -16.57 -40.62 -13.15
N PHE A 319 -17.70 -40.45 -12.46
CA PHE A 319 -18.83 -41.37 -12.51
C PHE A 319 -19.45 -41.42 -13.92
N SER A 320 -19.83 -42.64 -14.35
CA SER A 320 -20.38 -42.94 -15.67
C SER A 320 -21.89 -43.13 -15.62
N GLY A 321 -22.64 -42.40 -16.46
CA GLY A 321 -24.07 -42.63 -16.66
C GLY A 321 -24.39 -43.71 -17.72
N GLY A 322 -23.37 -44.28 -18.35
CA GLY A 322 -23.49 -45.31 -19.37
C GLY A 322 -23.64 -46.73 -18.83
N GLY A 323 -24.19 -47.63 -19.65
CA GLY A 323 -24.29 -49.07 -19.37
C GLY A 323 -22.97 -49.73 -18.96
N THR A 324 -23.07 -50.81 -18.17
CA THR A 324 -21.93 -51.51 -17.55
C THR A 324 -21.09 -52.30 -18.55
N THR A 325 -21.69 -52.71 -19.67
CA THR A 325 -21.01 -53.32 -20.83
C THR A 325 -21.24 -52.50 -22.09
N VAL A 326 -20.44 -52.74 -23.13
CA VAL A 326 -20.59 -52.05 -24.44
C VAL A 326 -21.92 -52.43 -25.10
N GLU A 327 -22.37 -53.66 -24.89
CA GLU A 327 -23.64 -54.19 -25.38
C GLU A 327 -24.82 -53.49 -24.69
N GLU A 328 -24.82 -53.44 -23.36
CA GLU A 328 -25.85 -52.71 -22.59
C GLU A 328 -25.88 -51.22 -22.95
N HIS A 329 -24.71 -50.60 -23.13
CA HIS A 329 -24.61 -49.20 -23.51
C HIS A 329 -25.19 -48.92 -24.90
N LYS A 330 -24.95 -49.81 -25.87
CA LYS A 330 -25.53 -49.68 -27.23
C LYS A 330 -27.03 -49.96 -27.27
N GLU A 331 -27.55 -50.78 -26.36
CA GLU A 331 -28.97 -51.11 -26.29
C GLU A 331 -29.79 -50.04 -25.55
N LYS A 332 -29.29 -49.57 -24.39
CA LYS A 332 -30.03 -48.68 -23.47
C LYS A 332 -29.59 -47.22 -23.52
N GLY A 333 -28.46 -46.92 -24.15
CA GLY A 333 -27.83 -45.61 -24.14
C GLY A 333 -27.13 -45.27 -22.82
N GLY A 334 -26.63 -44.03 -22.75
CA GLY A 334 -26.09 -43.43 -21.53
C GLY A 334 -26.94 -42.28 -21.00
N ASN A 335 -27.07 -42.21 -19.67
CA ASN A 335 -27.80 -41.16 -18.98
C ASN A 335 -26.93 -39.92 -18.75
N CYS A 336 -27.13 -38.90 -19.58
CA CYS A 336 -26.47 -37.60 -19.48
C CYS A 336 -26.70 -36.87 -18.15
N ASP A 337 -27.83 -37.09 -17.48
CA ASP A 337 -28.21 -36.31 -16.29
C ASP A 337 -27.41 -36.73 -15.04
N ILE A 338 -26.80 -37.93 -15.07
CA ILE A 338 -25.92 -38.44 -14.01
C ILE A 338 -24.45 -38.61 -14.45
N ASP A 339 -24.13 -38.63 -15.75
CA ASP A 339 -22.75 -38.77 -16.22
C ASP A 339 -21.93 -37.50 -15.96
N ILE A 340 -20.92 -37.61 -15.09
CA ILE A 340 -20.09 -36.48 -14.67
C ILE A 340 -19.23 -35.94 -15.83
N SER A 341 -18.89 -36.79 -16.80
CA SER A 341 -18.13 -36.37 -17.98
C SER A 341 -18.98 -35.47 -18.87
N TYR A 342 -20.25 -35.84 -19.10
CA TYR A 342 -21.20 -34.99 -19.81
C TYR A 342 -21.53 -33.72 -19.03
N GLN A 343 -21.73 -33.81 -17.70
CA GLN A 343 -21.98 -32.61 -16.89
C GLN A 343 -20.82 -31.62 -16.98
N TYR A 344 -19.55 -32.06 -16.88
CA TYR A 344 -18.41 -31.14 -17.06
C TYR A 344 -18.34 -30.53 -18.46
N LEU A 345 -18.69 -31.27 -19.52
CA LEU A 345 -18.79 -30.72 -20.88
C LEU A 345 -19.85 -29.60 -20.98
N ARG A 346 -20.97 -29.67 -20.25
CA ARG A 346 -21.94 -28.56 -20.18
C ARG A 346 -21.32 -27.25 -19.66
N PHE A 347 -20.30 -27.32 -18.80
CA PHE A 347 -19.58 -26.15 -18.30
C PHE A 347 -18.40 -25.71 -19.19
N PHE A 348 -17.73 -26.61 -19.93
CA PHE A 348 -16.45 -26.26 -20.56
C PHE A 348 -16.39 -26.39 -22.08
N LEU A 349 -17.36 -27.04 -22.71
CA LEU A 349 -17.49 -27.07 -24.17
C LEU A 349 -18.38 -25.90 -24.63
N GLU A 350 -17.79 -24.84 -25.21
CA GLU A 350 -18.55 -23.63 -25.60
C GLU A 350 -19.53 -23.86 -26.78
N ASP A 351 -19.26 -24.85 -27.64
CA ASP A 351 -20.10 -25.19 -28.79
C ASP A 351 -21.39 -25.92 -28.37
N ASP A 352 -22.52 -25.20 -28.46
CA ASP A 352 -23.86 -25.72 -28.15
C ASP A 352 -24.32 -26.84 -29.10
N GLU A 353 -23.99 -26.77 -30.40
CA GLU A 353 -24.41 -27.80 -31.37
C GLU A 353 -23.58 -29.07 -31.19
N ARG A 354 -22.28 -28.94 -30.90
CA ARG A 354 -21.45 -30.10 -30.53
C ARG A 354 -21.94 -30.72 -29.23
N LEU A 355 -22.25 -29.93 -28.21
CA LEU A 355 -22.79 -30.43 -26.93
C LEU A 355 -24.13 -31.16 -27.11
N LYS A 356 -25.01 -30.64 -27.97
CA LYS A 356 -26.27 -31.28 -28.36
C LYS A 356 -26.04 -32.61 -29.09
N GLN A 357 -25.14 -32.64 -30.07
CA GLN A 357 -24.78 -33.89 -30.77
C GLN A 357 -24.21 -34.94 -29.82
N ILE A 358 -23.39 -34.54 -28.85
CA ILE A 358 -22.88 -35.43 -27.79
C ILE A 358 -24.05 -35.99 -26.95
N LYS A 359 -25.02 -35.15 -26.57
CA LYS A 359 -26.21 -35.61 -25.83
C LYS A 359 -26.99 -36.66 -26.62
N GLU A 360 -27.28 -36.38 -27.89
CA GLU A 360 -28.02 -37.28 -28.78
C GLU A 360 -27.26 -38.60 -29.03
N ASP A 361 -25.95 -38.53 -29.30
CA ASP A 361 -25.14 -39.73 -29.54
C ASP A 361 -24.90 -40.55 -28.27
N TYR A 362 -24.78 -39.93 -27.10
CA TYR A 362 -24.62 -40.64 -25.83
C TYR A 362 -25.93 -41.29 -25.37
N THR A 363 -27.05 -40.56 -25.42
CA THR A 363 -28.37 -41.07 -25.04
C THR A 363 -28.89 -42.15 -26.02
N SER A 364 -28.43 -42.16 -27.28
CA SER A 364 -28.72 -43.25 -28.23
C SER A 364 -27.74 -44.44 -28.16
N GLY A 365 -26.72 -44.40 -27.30
CA GLY A 365 -25.72 -45.47 -27.16
C GLY A 365 -24.68 -45.54 -28.30
N LYS A 366 -24.72 -44.59 -29.24
CA LYS A 366 -23.79 -44.46 -30.38
C LYS A 366 -22.40 -43.99 -29.92
N LEU A 367 -22.34 -43.11 -28.92
CA LEU A 367 -21.10 -42.63 -28.30
C LEU A 367 -20.83 -43.37 -26.99
N LEU A 368 -19.81 -44.21 -26.93
CA LEU A 368 -19.44 -44.92 -25.69
C LEU A 368 -18.82 -43.96 -24.64
N THR A 369 -18.99 -44.25 -23.35
CA THR A 369 -18.41 -43.48 -22.23
C THR A 369 -16.90 -43.21 -22.40
N GLY A 370 -16.13 -44.16 -22.94
CA GLY A 370 -14.70 -43.96 -23.18
C GLY A 370 -14.38 -42.84 -24.18
N HIS A 371 -15.24 -42.62 -25.18
CA HIS A 371 -15.11 -41.52 -26.14
C HIS A 371 -15.60 -40.19 -25.53
N LEU A 372 -16.70 -40.20 -24.78
CA LEU A 372 -17.18 -39.03 -24.02
C LEU A 372 -16.10 -38.52 -23.04
N LYS A 373 -15.49 -39.42 -22.27
CA LYS A 373 -14.37 -39.09 -21.36
C LYS A 373 -13.16 -38.55 -22.13
N LYS A 374 -12.83 -39.13 -23.28
CA LYS A 374 -11.71 -38.64 -24.11
C LYS A 374 -11.93 -37.19 -24.55
N GLU A 375 -13.13 -36.86 -25.04
CA GLU A 375 -13.47 -35.51 -25.49
C GLU A 375 -13.44 -34.49 -24.33
N LEU A 376 -13.94 -34.86 -23.15
CA LEU A 376 -13.77 -34.05 -21.95
C LEU A 376 -12.28 -33.85 -21.58
N ILE A 377 -11.47 -34.91 -21.63
CA ILE A 377 -10.04 -34.82 -21.30
C ILE A 377 -9.33 -33.83 -22.21
N GLU A 378 -9.62 -33.82 -23.51
CA GLU A 378 -9.05 -32.87 -24.48
C GLU A 378 -9.46 -31.43 -24.16
N VAL A 379 -10.74 -31.18 -23.84
CA VAL A 379 -11.24 -29.86 -23.40
C VAL A 379 -10.55 -29.39 -22.10
N LEU A 380 -10.49 -30.23 -21.07
CA LEU A 380 -9.91 -29.87 -19.77
C LEU A 380 -8.40 -29.69 -19.82
N GLN A 381 -7.68 -30.54 -20.56
CA GLN A 381 -6.23 -30.42 -20.74
C GLN A 381 -5.89 -29.07 -21.38
N LYS A 382 -6.65 -28.64 -22.39
CA LYS A 382 -6.48 -27.32 -23.00
C LYS A 382 -6.72 -26.19 -21.99
N ILE A 383 -7.85 -26.21 -21.27
CA ILE A 383 -8.21 -25.16 -20.31
C ILE A 383 -7.17 -25.03 -19.18
N VAL A 384 -6.71 -26.15 -18.62
CA VAL A 384 -5.72 -26.14 -17.54
C VAL A 384 -4.34 -25.73 -18.05
N GLU A 385 -3.92 -26.15 -19.24
CA GLU A 385 -2.65 -25.74 -19.83
C GLU A 385 -2.65 -24.24 -20.21
N ASP A 386 -3.72 -23.75 -20.85
CA ASP A 386 -3.92 -22.33 -21.17
C ASP A 386 -3.92 -21.45 -19.90
N HIS A 387 -4.48 -21.96 -18.78
CA HIS A 387 -4.42 -21.28 -17.48
C HIS A 387 -3.02 -21.29 -16.88
N ARG A 388 -2.33 -22.44 -16.86
CA ARG A 388 -0.96 -22.56 -16.34
C ARG A 388 0.01 -21.63 -17.07
N GLN A 389 -0.05 -21.55 -18.39
CA GLN A 389 0.79 -20.65 -19.21
C GLN A 389 0.48 -19.16 -18.98
N LYS A 390 -0.75 -18.81 -18.58
CA LYS A 390 -1.09 -17.44 -18.16
C LYS A 390 -0.60 -17.17 -16.74
N ARG A 391 -0.76 -18.13 -15.82
CA ARG A 391 -0.33 -18.05 -14.41
C ARG A 391 1.18 -17.89 -14.27
N GLU A 392 1.96 -18.59 -15.10
CA GLU A 392 3.42 -18.46 -15.13
C GLU A 392 3.89 -17.04 -15.47
N LYS A 393 3.07 -16.25 -16.18
CA LYS A 393 3.34 -14.84 -16.51
C LYS A 393 2.89 -13.87 -15.41
N VAL A 394 2.22 -14.34 -14.35
CA VAL A 394 1.76 -13.48 -13.24
C VAL A 394 2.89 -13.32 -12.22
N THR A 395 3.68 -12.26 -12.39
CA THR A 395 4.71 -11.85 -11.43
C THR A 395 4.09 -11.30 -10.15
N ASP A 396 4.85 -11.28 -9.06
CA ASP A 396 4.40 -10.69 -7.79
C ASP A 396 4.09 -9.19 -7.94
N GLU A 397 4.76 -8.46 -8.85
CA GLU A 397 4.39 -7.08 -9.21
C GLU A 397 3.00 -6.98 -9.84
N ILE A 398 2.62 -7.93 -10.69
CA ILE A 398 1.28 -7.96 -11.28
C ILE A 398 0.25 -8.25 -10.18
N VAL A 399 0.53 -9.17 -9.26
CA VAL A 399 -0.33 -9.41 -8.09
C VAL A 399 -0.47 -8.15 -7.25
N MET A 400 0.63 -7.48 -6.89
CA MET A 400 0.62 -6.22 -6.14
C MET A 400 -0.21 -5.16 -6.86
N LYS A 401 -0.07 -5.00 -8.19
CA LYS A 401 -0.91 -4.09 -8.98
C LYS A 401 -2.39 -4.51 -8.89
N PHE A 402 -2.77 -5.77 -9.08
CA PHE A 402 -4.16 -6.19 -8.89
C PHE A 402 -4.69 -5.96 -7.46
N MET A 403 -3.80 -5.94 -6.46
CA MET A 403 -4.15 -5.76 -5.04
C MET A 403 -3.98 -4.34 -4.50
N GLU A 404 -3.51 -3.39 -5.32
CA GLU A 404 -3.36 -1.99 -4.95
C GLU A 404 -4.68 -1.21 -5.09
N PRO A 405 -5.13 -0.48 -4.04
CA PRO A 405 -6.29 0.40 -4.11
C PRO A 405 -6.12 1.56 -5.10
N ARG A 406 -6.66 1.44 -6.33
CA ARG A 406 -6.56 2.44 -7.41
C ARG A 406 -7.89 2.96 -7.94
N LEU A 407 -7.86 4.14 -8.55
CA LEU A 407 -8.91 4.64 -9.45
C LEU A 407 -8.93 3.77 -10.72
N GLY A 408 -10.09 3.18 -11.04
CA GLY A 408 -10.25 2.35 -12.24
C GLY A 408 -10.42 3.17 -13.52
N THR A 409 -9.90 2.69 -14.65
CA THR A 409 -9.80 3.45 -15.92
C THR A 409 -10.54 2.79 -17.10
N VAL A 410 -11.52 3.51 -17.64
CA VAL A 410 -11.68 3.64 -19.10
C VAL A 410 -10.82 4.85 -19.50
N SER A 411 -10.20 4.87 -20.69
CA SER A 411 -9.31 5.98 -21.09
C SER A 411 -10.09 7.29 -21.22
N THR A 412 -10.05 8.09 -20.16
CA THR A 412 -10.87 9.29 -19.98
C THR A 412 -10.42 10.42 -20.90
N THR A 413 -9.11 10.65 -21.04
CA THR A 413 -8.57 11.77 -21.83
C THR A 413 -9.12 11.83 -23.25
N VAL A 414 -8.96 10.76 -24.04
CA VAL A 414 -9.28 10.78 -25.48
C VAL A 414 -10.77 11.00 -25.73
N SER A 415 -11.62 10.29 -24.96
CA SER A 415 -13.08 10.41 -25.06
C SER A 415 -13.55 11.82 -24.71
N ASN A 416 -12.94 12.42 -23.68
CA ASN A 416 -13.26 13.78 -23.26
C ASN A 416 -12.73 14.82 -24.27
N THR A 417 -11.58 14.60 -24.92
CA THR A 417 -11.03 15.55 -25.91
C THR A 417 -11.94 15.67 -27.11
N LEU A 418 -12.43 14.53 -27.61
CA LEU A 418 -13.39 14.47 -28.72
C LEU A 418 -14.71 15.15 -28.35
N TYR A 419 -15.17 14.99 -27.10
CA TYR A 419 -16.37 15.66 -26.59
C TYR A 419 -16.20 17.19 -26.48
N CYS A 420 -15.06 17.67 -25.95
CA CYS A 420 -14.73 19.10 -25.89
C CYS A 420 -14.75 19.75 -27.27
N LEU A 421 -14.10 19.13 -28.26
CA LEU A 421 -14.03 19.64 -29.62
C LEU A 421 -15.42 19.66 -30.29
N ALA A 422 -16.16 18.54 -30.22
CA ALA A 422 -17.49 18.45 -30.83
C ALA A 422 -18.53 19.42 -30.23
N THR A 423 -18.34 19.87 -28.99
CA THR A 423 -19.19 20.86 -28.32
C THR A 423 -18.70 22.31 -28.47
N ASN A 424 -17.51 22.53 -29.05
CA ASN A 424 -16.93 23.86 -29.29
C ASN A 424 -16.44 23.98 -30.75
N PRO A 425 -17.36 24.15 -31.72
CA PRO A 425 -17.05 24.03 -33.15
C PRO A 425 -15.97 24.99 -33.65
N ASP A 426 -15.82 26.17 -33.05
CA ASP A 426 -14.77 27.13 -33.45
C ASP A 426 -13.37 26.60 -33.15
N TRP A 427 -13.18 25.92 -32.01
CA TRP A 427 -11.92 25.26 -31.67
C TRP A 427 -11.68 24.00 -32.49
N GLN A 428 -12.74 23.24 -32.79
CA GLN A 428 -12.67 22.10 -33.70
C GLN A 428 -12.24 22.55 -35.11
N ASN A 429 -12.83 23.62 -35.64
CA ASN A 429 -12.50 24.18 -36.95
C ASN A 429 -11.10 24.81 -36.96
N LYS A 430 -10.68 25.48 -35.88
CA LYS A 430 -9.33 26.05 -35.74
C LYS A 430 -8.26 24.96 -35.71
N LEU A 431 -8.46 23.90 -34.90
CA LEU A 431 -7.59 22.73 -34.89
C LEU A 431 -7.60 22.02 -36.24
N PHE A 432 -8.77 21.84 -36.87
CA PHE A 432 -8.87 21.21 -38.18
C PHE A 432 -8.15 22.01 -39.28
N GLU A 433 -8.29 23.34 -39.34
CA GLU A 433 -7.56 24.17 -40.30
C GLU A 433 -6.05 24.30 -39.98
N GLU A 434 -5.63 24.16 -38.72
CA GLU A 434 -4.21 24.04 -38.37
C GLU A 434 -3.64 22.70 -38.85
N LEU A 435 -4.22 21.57 -38.43
CA LEU A 435 -3.82 20.23 -38.88
C LEU A 435 -3.87 20.13 -40.42
N LYS A 436 -4.87 20.72 -41.06
CA LYS A 436 -4.99 20.77 -42.52
C LYS A 436 -3.95 21.66 -43.18
N LYS A 437 -3.52 22.78 -42.58
CA LYS A 437 -2.37 23.56 -43.07
C LYS A 437 -1.06 22.80 -42.91
N THR A 438 -0.83 22.21 -41.74
CA THR A 438 0.42 21.52 -41.40
C THR A 438 0.58 20.19 -42.14
N TYR A 439 -0.52 19.49 -42.42
CA TYR A 439 -0.50 18.14 -43.01
C TYR A 439 -1.28 18.02 -44.34
N SER A 440 -1.51 19.12 -45.08
CA SER A 440 -2.21 19.07 -46.39
C SER A 440 -1.56 18.19 -47.47
N THR A 441 -0.33 17.71 -47.27
CA THR A 441 0.44 16.92 -48.24
C THR A 441 1.05 15.63 -47.69
N ASN A 442 0.94 15.36 -46.39
CA ASN A 442 1.66 14.28 -45.71
C ASN A 442 0.71 13.30 -45.01
N GLU A 443 1.11 12.03 -44.89
CA GLU A 443 0.40 11.08 -44.02
C GLU A 443 0.46 11.52 -42.56
N ILE A 444 -0.66 11.34 -41.84
CA ILE A 444 -0.77 11.63 -40.42
C ILE A 444 -0.10 10.49 -39.65
N THR A 445 1.12 10.73 -39.17
CA THR A 445 1.88 9.80 -38.31
C THR A 445 1.87 10.26 -36.85
N TYR A 446 2.17 9.33 -35.94
CA TYR A 446 2.22 9.62 -34.49
C TYR A 446 3.27 10.69 -34.15
N GLU A 447 4.46 10.61 -34.76
CA GLU A 447 5.55 11.57 -34.56
C GLU A 447 5.14 12.97 -35.01
N ASN A 448 4.54 13.08 -36.21
CA ASN A 448 4.10 14.36 -36.77
C ASN A 448 3.00 15.05 -35.95
N LEU A 449 2.12 14.29 -35.28
CA LEU A 449 1.05 14.84 -34.44
C LEU A 449 1.57 15.42 -33.10
N ASN A 450 2.71 14.93 -32.61
CA ASN A 450 3.24 15.30 -31.30
C ASN A 450 3.83 16.73 -31.28
N ASP A 451 4.14 17.30 -32.46
CA ASP A 451 4.66 18.66 -32.63
C ASP A 451 3.56 19.75 -32.72
N SER A 452 2.28 19.37 -32.75
CA SER A 452 1.17 20.34 -32.86
C SER A 452 0.87 20.99 -31.51
N ALA A 453 1.41 22.20 -31.30
CA ALA A 453 1.20 22.99 -30.09
C ALA A 453 -0.29 23.25 -29.75
N LEU A 454 -1.15 23.43 -30.76
CA LEU A 454 -2.60 23.56 -30.54
C LEU A 454 -3.25 22.23 -30.12
N LEU A 455 -2.77 21.09 -30.62
CA LEU A 455 -3.27 19.78 -30.22
C LEU A 455 -2.89 19.46 -28.76
N ASP A 456 -1.65 19.73 -28.37
CA ASP A 456 -1.20 19.63 -26.98
C ASP A 456 -1.99 20.58 -26.06
N SER A 457 -2.20 21.84 -26.47
CA SER A 457 -3.10 22.78 -25.77
C SER A 457 -4.53 22.26 -25.62
N VAL A 458 -5.09 21.67 -26.67
CA VAL A 458 -6.44 21.07 -26.67
C VAL A 458 -6.51 19.87 -25.72
N ILE A 459 -5.45 19.06 -25.64
CA ILE A 459 -5.37 17.93 -24.71
C ILE A 459 -5.21 18.42 -23.27
N LYS A 460 -4.33 19.41 -23.00
CA LYS A 460 -4.14 20.03 -21.67
C LYS A 460 -5.42 20.68 -21.15
N GLU A 461 -6.12 21.44 -21.99
CA GLU A 461 -7.40 22.05 -21.64
C GLU A 461 -8.51 21.00 -21.46
N THR A 462 -8.48 19.90 -22.21
CA THR A 462 -9.38 18.77 -21.94
C THR A 462 -9.08 18.13 -20.60
N LEU A 463 -7.80 17.89 -20.27
CA LEU A 463 -7.38 17.36 -18.97
C LEU A 463 -7.75 18.32 -17.82
N ARG A 464 -7.87 19.62 -18.09
CA ARG A 464 -8.40 20.61 -17.15
C ARG A 464 -9.92 20.46 -16.94
N ILE A 465 -10.72 20.45 -18.01
CA ILE A 465 -12.19 20.36 -17.93
C ILE A 465 -12.69 18.95 -17.55
N TYR A 466 -11.94 17.91 -17.92
CA TYR A 466 -12.31 16.53 -17.64
C TYR A 466 -11.08 15.72 -17.20
N PRO A 467 -10.55 15.99 -15.99
CA PRO A 467 -9.34 15.37 -15.48
C PRO A 467 -9.47 13.85 -15.36
N VAL A 468 -8.44 13.14 -15.79
CA VAL A 468 -8.31 11.68 -15.67
C VAL A 468 -8.47 11.23 -14.23
N LEU A 469 -7.89 12.00 -13.31
CA LEU A 469 -7.99 11.82 -11.87
C LEU A 469 -8.95 12.87 -11.31
N ASN A 470 -10.21 12.51 -11.11
CA ASN A 470 -11.20 13.40 -10.49
C ASN A 470 -10.85 13.79 -9.04
N ARG A 471 -9.92 13.07 -8.40
CA ARG A 471 -9.47 13.32 -7.04
C ARG A 471 -7.97 13.05 -6.92
N ILE A 472 -7.21 14.03 -6.44
CA ILE A 472 -5.82 13.83 -6.01
C ILE A 472 -5.82 13.71 -4.49
N ALA A 473 -5.30 12.59 -4.01
CA ALA A 473 -5.15 12.31 -2.59
C ALA A 473 -3.74 12.71 -2.13
N ARG A 474 -3.68 13.46 -1.03
CA ARG A 474 -2.46 13.73 -0.26
C ARG A 474 -2.76 13.44 1.20
N VAL A 475 -1.80 12.87 1.90
CA VAL A 475 -1.85 12.82 3.36
C VAL A 475 -1.63 14.24 3.85
N ALA A 476 -2.50 14.76 4.71
CA ALA A 476 -2.24 16.02 5.41
C ALA A 476 -1.05 15.77 6.35
N GLU A 477 0.09 16.36 6.03
CA GLU A 477 1.35 16.16 6.78
C GLU A 477 1.30 16.81 8.17
N GLN A 478 0.34 17.73 8.38
CA GLN A 478 0.05 18.37 9.66
C GLN A 478 -1.44 18.72 9.74
N LYS A 479 -1.95 18.98 10.96
CA LYS A 479 -3.37 19.29 11.20
C LYS A 479 -3.75 20.62 10.55
N CYS A 480 -4.64 20.59 9.56
CA CYS A 480 -5.05 21.75 8.76
C CYS A 480 -6.58 21.93 8.76
N GLU A 481 -7.05 23.09 8.31
CA GLU A 481 -8.48 23.41 8.22
C GLU A 481 -8.79 23.89 6.79
N LEU A 482 -9.70 23.19 6.12
CA LEU A 482 -10.06 23.41 4.72
C LEU A 482 -11.55 23.70 4.63
N ASN A 483 -11.93 24.95 4.37
CA ASN A 483 -13.32 25.44 4.37
C ASN A 483 -14.10 24.96 5.60
N ASP A 484 -13.61 25.35 6.79
CA ASP A 484 -14.19 25.05 8.11
C ASP A 484 -14.26 23.55 8.48
N ILE A 485 -13.58 22.69 7.72
CA ILE A 485 -13.39 21.27 8.03
C ILE A 485 -11.96 21.05 8.52
N LYS A 486 -11.81 20.71 9.81
CA LYS A 486 -10.53 20.31 10.41
C LYS A 486 -10.15 18.90 9.99
N VAL A 487 -8.94 18.76 9.43
CA VAL A 487 -8.34 17.50 9.01
C VAL A 487 -7.05 17.29 9.79
N ASP A 488 -6.90 16.12 10.40
CA ASP A 488 -5.74 15.81 11.24
C ASP A 488 -4.51 15.38 10.43
N ALA A 489 -3.33 15.54 11.04
CA ALA A 489 -2.09 14.98 10.51
C ALA A 489 -2.24 13.46 10.28
N GLY A 490 -1.69 12.95 9.17
CA GLY A 490 -1.85 11.55 8.76
C GLY A 490 -3.18 11.23 8.07
N GLN A 491 -4.15 12.15 8.01
CA GLN A 491 -5.42 11.93 7.30
C GLN A 491 -5.33 12.27 5.81
N ILE A 492 -5.93 11.43 4.96
CA ILE A 492 -5.93 11.65 3.50
C ILE A 492 -6.93 12.75 3.11
N VAL A 493 -6.43 13.92 2.73
CA VAL A 493 -7.17 14.97 2.03
C VAL A 493 -7.22 14.61 0.55
N GLY A 494 -8.41 14.29 0.05
CA GLY A 494 -8.64 14.09 -1.37
C GLY A 494 -9.25 15.33 -2.01
N ILE A 495 -8.42 16.18 -2.63
CA ILE A 495 -8.83 17.37 -3.38
C ILE A 495 -9.57 16.94 -4.64
N ASN A 496 -10.76 17.47 -4.86
CA ASN A 496 -11.52 17.24 -6.09
C ASN A 496 -10.93 18.11 -7.22
N VAL A 497 -10.20 17.47 -8.12
CA VAL A 497 -9.45 18.12 -9.21
C VAL A 497 -10.39 18.81 -10.19
N TYR A 498 -11.54 18.18 -10.46
CA TYR A 498 -12.60 18.78 -11.26
C TYR A 498 -13.09 20.08 -10.61
N SER A 499 -13.37 20.10 -9.30
CA SER A 499 -13.79 21.32 -8.60
C SER A 499 -12.74 22.43 -8.62
N MET A 500 -11.45 22.10 -8.52
CA MET A 500 -10.35 23.08 -8.56
C MET A 500 -10.18 23.68 -9.96
N HIS A 501 -10.23 22.84 -11.01
CA HIS A 501 -10.14 23.31 -12.39
C HIS A 501 -11.39 24.07 -12.86
N HIS A 502 -12.53 23.88 -12.23
CA HIS A 502 -13.76 24.63 -12.50
C HIS A 502 -13.98 25.82 -11.55
N ASN A 503 -12.99 26.19 -10.73
CA ASN A 503 -13.11 27.33 -9.82
C ASN A 503 -12.91 28.66 -10.57
N PRO A 504 -13.91 29.57 -10.61
CA PRO A 504 -13.77 30.88 -11.27
C PRO A 504 -12.73 31.81 -10.64
N ASP A 505 -12.34 31.57 -9.38
CA ASP A 505 -11.30 32.34 -8.70
C ASP A 505 -9.87 31.92 -9.11
N LEU A 506 -9.71 30.71 -9.67
CA LEU A 506 -8.44 30.14 -10.11
C LEU A 506 -8.30 30.12 -11.64
N TRP A 507 -9.42 30.05 -12.36
CA TRP A 507 -9.47 29.99 -13.81
C TRP A 507 -10.54 30.96 -14.32
N ASP A 508 -10.12 31.96 -15.09
CA ASP A 508 -11.05 32.79 -15.87
C ASP A 508 -11.97 31.90 -16.75
N GLU A 509 -13.25 32.27 -16.91
CA GLU A 509 -14.28 31.48 -17.62
C GLU A 509 -14.14 29.94 -17.43
N PRO A 510 -14.16 29.42 -16.18
CA PRO A 510 -13.58 28.11 -15.84
C PRO A 510 -14.29 26.92 -16.50
N HIS A 511 -15.58 27.06 -16.82
CA HIS A 511 -16.40 26.02 -17.45
C HIS A 511 -16.35 26.05 -18.99
N LYS A 512 -15.60 26.99 -19.58
CA LYS A 512 -15.52 27.20 -21.03
C LYS A 512 -14.21 26.60 -21.55
N PHE A 513 -14.29 25.90 -22.68
CA PHE A 513 -13.13 25.29 -23.33
C PHE A 513 -12.29 26.39 -24.01
N LYS A 514 -11.13 26.70 -23.43
CA LYS A 514 -10.20 27.76 -23.86
C LYS A 514 -8.75 27.23 -23.94
N PRO A 515 -8.40 26.44 -24.98
CA PRO A 515 -7.05 25.87 -25.17
C PRO A 515 -5.93 26.89 -25.31
N ASP A 516 -6.24 28.13 -25.71
CA ASP A 516 -5.27 29.22 -25.85
C ASP A 516 -4.43 29.49 -24.59
N ARG A 517 -4.96 29.15 -23.42
CA ARG A 517 -4.27 29.26 -22.12
C ARG A 517 -2.93 28.52 -22.03
N PHE A 518 -2.70 27.51 -22.88
CA PHE A 518 -1.49 26.69 -22.85
C PHE A 518 -0.56 26.92 -24.07
N LEU A 519 -0.84 27.92 -24.91
CA LEU A 519 -0.03 28.23 -26.10
C LEU A 519 1.20 29.11 -25.81
N GLU A 520 1.23 29.86 -24.71
CA GLU A 520 2.29 30.85 -24.44
C GLU A 520 3.55 30.26 -23.76
N GLU A 521 3.51 29.02 -23.24
CA GLU A 521 4.65 28.39 -22.54
C GLU A 521 5.46 27.40 -23.40
N ALA A 522 5.14 27.26 -24.69
CA ALA A 522 5.75 26.26 -25.58
C ALA A 522 7.10 26.69 -26.20
N THR A 523 8.12 26.94 -25.38
CA THR A 523 9.52 27.01 -25.85
C THR A 523 10.28 25.73 -25.51
N ASN A 524 10.67 24.99 -26.54
CA ASN A 524 11.40 23.72 -26.40
C ASN A 524 12.83 23.98 -25.83
N PRO A 525 13.31 23.30 -24.76
CA PRO A 525 14.50 23.78 -24.05
C PRO A 525 15.84 23.33 -24.67
N ASP A 526 16.83 24.23 -24.67
CA ASP A 526 18.16 24.10 -25.35
C ASP A 526 18.96 22.82 -25.06
N TRP A 527 18.71 22.12 -23.94
CA TRP A 527 19.46 20.92 -23.56
C TRP A 527 19.18 19.73 -24.49
N GLN A 528 17.99 19.63 -25.07
CA GLN A 528 17.65 18.54 -25.99
C GLN A 528 18.46 18.65 -27.29
N ASN A 529 18.60 19.87 -27.81
CA ASN A 529 19.41 20.15 -29.00
C ASN A 529 20.91 19.88 -28.75
N LYS A 530 21.43 20.22 -27.58
CA LYS A 530 22.81 19.88 -27.18
C LYS A 530 23.04 18.37 -27.12
N LEU A 531 22.17 17.64 -26.42
CA LEU A 531 22.26 16.19 -26.29
C LEU A 531 22.23 15.49 -27.66
N PHE A 532 21.35 15.95 -28.55
CA PHE A 532 21.22 15.36 -29.89
C PHE A 532 22.47 15.58 -30.76
N GLU A 533 23.05 16.78 -30.76
CA GLU A 533 24.28 17.09 -31.52
C GLU A 533 25.53 16.42 -30.94
N GLU A 534 25.60 16.19 -29.63
CA GLU A 534 26.74 15.52 -29.00
C GLU A 534 26.71 14.00 -29.20
N LEU A 535 25.54 13.36 -29.07
CA LEU A 535 25.36 11.94 -29.44
C LEU A 535 25.70 11.70 -30.92
N LYS A 536 25.33 12.64 -31.81
CA LYS A 536 25.73 12.64 -33.22
C LYS A 536 27.25 12.65 -33.39
N LYS A 537 27.98 13.50 -32.66
CA LYS A 537 29.45 13.59 -32.73
C LYS A 537 30.15 12.35 -32.16
N THR A 538 29.64 11.81 -31.06
CA THR A 538 30.27 10.69 -30.35
C THR A 538 30.05 9.35 -31.05
N TYR A 539 28.91 9.17 -31.73
CA TYR A 539 28.51 7.89 -32.33
C TYR A 539 28.33 7.92 -33.86
N SER A 540 28.82 8.95 -34.57
CA SER A 540 28.61 9.13 -36.02
C SER A 540 29.05 7.99 -36.96
N THR A 541 29.83 7.01 -36.47
CA THR A 541 30.46 5.97 -37.31
C THR A 541 30.40 4.53 -36.77
N ASN A 542 29.83 4.30 -35.58
CA ASN A 542 29.72 2.96 -34.98
C ASN A 542 28.26 2.64 -34.66
N GLU A 543 27.86 1.36 -34.75
CA GLU A 543 26.56 0.93 -34.21
C GLU A 543 26.46 1.26 -32.72
N ILE A 544 25.28 1.71 -32.30
CA ILE A 544 24.97 2.01 -30.90
C ILE A 544 24.81 0.67 -30.16
N THR A 545 25.92 0.15 -29.64
CA THR A 545 25.94 -1.05 -28.79
C THR A 545 25.76 -0.67 -27.32
N TYR A 546 25.21 -1.59 -26.54
CA TYR A 546 24.95 -1.40 -25.10
C TYR A 546 26.23 -1.06 -24.30
N GLU A 547 27.35 -1.70 -24.65
CA GLU A 547 28.64 -1.50 -23.98
C GLU A 547 29.19 -0.07 -24.21
N ASN A 548 29.03 0.49 -25.41
CA ASN A 548 29.55 1.82 -25.77
C ASN A 548 28.71 2.99 -25.21
N LEU A 549 27.53 2.72 -24.66
CA LEU A 549 26.69 3.72 -23.99
C LEU A 549 27.07 3.91 -22.51
N ASN A 550 27.50 2.84 -21.83
CA ASN A 550 27.77 2.87 -20.39
C ASN A 550 28.98 3.72 -19.97
N ASP A 551 29.93 3.99 -20.88
CA ASP A 551 31.16 4.74 -20.58
C ASP A 551 30.99 6.28 -20.67
N SER A 552 29.80 6.78 -21.04
CA SER A 552 29.57 8.22 -21.21
C SER A 552 29.24 8.92 -19.90
N ALA A 553 30.19 9.69 -19.35
CA ALA A 553 30.00 10.44 -18.11
C ALA A 553 28.85 11.47 -18.16
N LEU A 554 28.59 12.07 -19.33
CA LEU A 554 27.42 12.93 -19.50
C LEU A 554 26.13 12.11 -19.58
N LEU A 555 26.14 10.92 -20.18
CA LEU A 555 24.96 10.05 -20.17
C LEU A 555 24.69 9.52 -18.75
N ASP A 556 25.71 9.16 -17.97
CA ASP A 556 25.58 8.77 -16.56
C ASP A 556 25.08 9.95 -15.69
N SER A 557 25.56 11.17 -15.93
CA SER A 557 25.05 12.39 -15.28
C SER A 557 23.61 12.71 -15.67
N VAL A 558 23.25 12.57 -16.96
CA VAL A 558 21.88 12.66 -17.48
C VAL A 558 21.00 11.55 -16.89
N ILE A 559 21.50 10.33 -16.75
CA ILE A 559 20.80 9.21 -16.11
C ILE A 559 20.61 9.52 -14.62
N LYS A 560 21.64 9.91 -13.87
CA LYS A 560 21.53 10.27 -12.44
C LYS A 560 20.55 11.41 -12.20
N GLU A 561 20.58 12.44 -13.02
CA GLU A 561 19.59 13.54 -12.98
C GLU A 561 18.19 13.09 -13.45
N THR A 562 18.09 12.14 -14.39
CA THR A 562 16.81 11.48 -14.75
C THR A 562 16.32 10.60 -13.62
N LEU A 563 17.19 9.94 -12.86
CA LEU A 563 16.85 9.13 -11.69
C LEU A 563 16.65 9.99 -10.43
N ARG A 564 17.09 11.25 -10.46
CA ARG A 564 16.66 12.28 -9.50
C ARG A 564 15.24 12.73 -9.83
N ILE A 565 14.99 13.12 -11.08
CA ILE A 565 13.70 13.66 -11.50
C ILE A 565 12.64 12.53 -11.67
N TYR A 566 13.07 11.28 -11.83
CA TYR A 566 12.22 10.10 -12.02
C TYR A 566 12.89 8.82 -11.44
N PRO A 567 13.09 8.72 -10.11
CA PRO A 567 13.76 7.58 -9.47
C PRO A 567 13.11 6.23 -9.76
N VAL A 568 13.94 5.24 -10.14
CA VAL A 568 13.50 3.84 -10.39
C VAL A 568 12.86 3.23 -9.13
N LEU A 569 13.44 3.52 -7.98
CA LEU A 569 12.90 3.17 -6.67
C LEU A 569 12.25 4.41 -6.06
N ASN A 570 10.93 4.51 -6.14
CA ASN A 570 10.16 5.54 -5.45
C ASN A 570 10.32 5.48 -3.91
N ARG A 571 10.88 4.39 -3.37
CA ARG A 571 11.09 4.18 -1.93
C ARG A 571 12.37 3.36 -1.65
N ILE A 572 13.33 3.94 -0.93
CA ILE A 572 14.48 3.20 -0.35
C ILE A 572 14.09 2.76 1.06
N ALA A 573 14.39 1.52 1.44
CA ALA A 573 13.89 0.94 2.69
C ALA A 573 14.94 0.11 3.46
N ARG A 574 14.86 0.14 4.80
CA ARG A 574 15.68 -0.68 5.72
C ARG A 574 14.82 -1.29 6.82
N VAL A 575 15.22 -2.50 7.24
CA VAL A 575 14.72 -3.10 8.49
C VAL A 575 15.25 -2.26 9.66
N ALA A 576 14.36 -1.78 10.51
CA ALA A 576 14.72 -1.11 11.74
C ALA A 576 15.31 -2.15 12.71
N GLU A 577 16.57 -2.04 13.08
CA GLU A 577 17.22 -2.99 14.01
C GLU A 577 16.68 -2.84 15.46
N HIS A 578 16.06 -1.69 15.75
CA HIS A 578 15.37 -1.33 16.99
C HIS A 578 14.12 -0.49 16.61
N ASN A 579 13.10 -0.38 17.47
CA ASN A 579 11.94 0.47 17.20
C ASN A 579 12.35 1.96 17.10
N CYS A 580 11.88 2.69 16.09
CA CYS A 580 12.21 4.10 15.80
C CYS A 580 11.03 4.80 15.09
N GLU A 581 11.02 6.14 14.87
CA GLU A 581 9.96 6.84 14.06
C GLU A 581 10.60 7.46 12.84
N LEU A 582 9.75 7.68 11.84
CA LEU A 582 10.11 8.41 10.64
C LEU A 582 8.92 9.23 10.12
N ASN A 583 8.93 10.51 10.52
CA ASN A 583 7.88 11.51 10.41
C ASN A 583 6.49 11.03 10.91
N ASP A 584 6.43 10.69 12.19
CA ASP A 584 5.19 10.55 12.99
C ASP A 584 4.27 9.30 12.74
N ILE A 585 4.81 8.06 12.66
CA ILE A 585 4.14 6.79 12.23
C ILE A 585 4.07 5.70 13.37
N LYS A 586 4.36 4.38 13.14
CA LYS A 586 4.84 3.33 14.09
C LYS A 586 5.60 2.16 13.40
N VAL A 587 6.92 2.05 13.64
CA VAL A 587 7.93 1.17 13.03
C VAL A 587 8.77 0.51 14.13
N ASP A 588 8.33 -0.69 14.48
CA ASP A 588 8.98 -1.51 15.51
C ASP A 588 10.27 -2.19 15.00
N ALA A 589 11.09 -2.71 15.92
CA ALA A 589 12.26 -3.52 15.56
C ALA A 589 11.83 -4.71 14.69
N GLY A 590 12.52 -4.90 13.56
CA GLY A 590 12.16 -5.87 12.53
C GLY A 590 11.20 -5.37 11.45
N GLN A 591 10.59 -4.18 11.61
CA GLN A 591 9.75 -3.57 10.57
C GLN A 591 10.58 -2.76 9.57
N ILE A 592 10.04 -2.59 8.36
CA ILE A 592 10.75 -2.00 7.22
C ILE A 592 10.28 -0.55 7.01
N VAL A 593 11.11 0.42 7.40
CA VAL A 593 10.88 1.83 7.03
C VAL A 593 11.30 2.03 5.58
N GLY A 594 10.63 2.92 4.85
CA GLY A 594 11.20 3.45 3.62
C GLY A 594 10.74 4.86 3.25
N ILE A 595 11.64 5.62 2.62
CA ILE A 595 11.55 7.07 2.38
C ILE A 595 11.20 7.33 0.91
N ASN A 596 10.29 8.27 0.62
CA ASN A 596 9.91 8.61 -0.75
C ASN A 596 11.03 9.39 -1.48
N VAL A 597 11.68 8.71 -2.41
CA VAL A 597 12.89 9.19 -3.10
C VAL A 597 12.55 10.32 -4.09
N TYR A 598 11.39 10.25 -4.75
CA TYR A 598 10.90 11.28 -5.68
C TYR A 598 10.75 12.63 -4.98
N SER A 599 10.16 12.64 -3.77
CA SER A 599 9.95 13.87 -2.99
C SER A 599 11.26 14.49 -2.49
N MET A 600 12.22 13.69 -2.03
CA MET A 600 13.56 14.17 -1.65
C MET A 600 14.27 14.83 -2.82
N HIS A 601 14.23 14.16 -3.97
CA HIS A 601 14.97 14.60 -5.14
C HIS A 601 14.41 15.87 -5.79
N HIS A 602 13.10 16.14 -5.72
CA HIS A 602 12.52 17.40 -6.24
C HIS A 602 12.44 18.54 -5.23
N ASN A 603 13.03 18.38 -4.04
CA ASN A 603 12.99 19.42 -3.02
C ASN A 603 13.93 20.59 -3.40
N PRO A 604 13.43 21.85 -3.50
CA PRO A 604 14.26 23.01 -3.82
C PRO A 604 15.35 23.29 -2.79
N ASP A 605 15.15 22.86 -1.55
CA ASP A 605 16.07 23.05 -0.43
C ASP A 605 17.20 22.00 -0.42
N LEU A 606 17.13 20.99 -1.29
CA LEU A 606 18.16 19.95 -1.47
C LEU A 606 18.86 20.02 -2.83
N TRP A 607 18.24 20.63 -3.86
CA TRP A 607 18.76 20.67 -5.23
C TRP A 607 18.51 22.03 -5.90
N ASP A 608 19.58 22.70 -6.39
CA ASP A 608 19.52 24.05 -6.98
C ASP A 608 18.71 24.12 -8.29
N GLU A 609 17.47 24.62 -8.25
CA GLU A 609 16.44 24.58 -9.32
C GLU A 609 15.83 23.18 -9.58
N PRO A 610 15.26 22.50 -8.59
CA PRO A 610 15.08 21.03 -8.56
C PRO A 610 14.14 20.48 -9.64
N HIS A 611 13.22 21.29 -10.17
CA HIS A 611 12.27 20.89 -11.21
C HIS A 611 12.85 21.09 -12.61
N LYS A 612 13.98 21.80 -12.75
CA LYS A 612 14.76 21.84 -13.98
C LYS A 612 15.75 20.70 -14.00
N PHE A 613 15.82 20.05 -15.16
CA PHE A 613 16.82 19.05 -15.51
C PHE A 613 18.19 19.71 -15.71
N LYS A 614 19.09 19.56 -14.71
CA LYS A 614 20.52 19.95 -14.78
C LYS A 614 21.39 18.73 -14.43
N PRO A 615 21.90 17.98 -15.44
CA PRO A 615 22.82 16.85 -15.23
C PRO A 615 24.03 17.22 -14.34
N ASP A 616 24.53 18.44 -14.55
CA ASP A 616 25.70 19.07 -13.92
C ASP A 616 25.66 19.09 -12.37
N ARG A 617 24.52 18.82 -11.72
CA ARG A 617 24.39 18.81 -10.26
C ARG A 617 24.97 17.58 -9.57
N PHE A 618 25.04 16.43 -10.25
CA PHE A 618 25.41 15.15 -9.63
C PHE A 618 26.92 14.99 -9.43
N LEU A 619 27.49 16.00 -8.80
CA LEU A 619 28.90 16.15 -8.50
C LEU A 619 29.19 16.29 -6.96
N GLU A 620 28.20 16.35 -6.00
CA GLU A 620 28.25 16.00 -4.51
C GLU A 620 26.89 16.17 -3.67
N GLU A 621 26.77 15.76 -2.36
CA GLU A 621 25.52 15.75 -1.47
C GLU A 621 25.69 15.86 0.11
N GLY A 622 24.63 16.00 0.98
CA GLY A 622 24.72 15.99 2.50
C GLY A 622 23.45 16.12 3.46
N PHE A 623 23.59 15.91 4.81
CA PHE A 623 22.53 15.86 5.92
C PHE A 623 22.02 17.18 6.52
N MET A 624 22.76 18.29 6.38
CA MET A 624 22.65 19.47 7.28
C MET A 624 21.38 20.34 7.13
N SER A 625 20.57 20.12 6.10
CA SER A 625 19.43 20.95 5.70
C SER A 625 18.27 20.96 6.71
N LYS A 626 17.98 19.84 7.40
CA LYS A 626 16.87 19.77 8.37
C LYS A 626 17.11 20.57 9.66
N MET A 627 18.35 20.58 10.16
CA MET A 627 18.75 21.38 11.34
C MET A 627 18.63 22.89 11.07
N ALA A 628 18.78 23.33 9.82
CA ALA A 628 18.67 24.74 9.46
C ALA A 628 17.24 25.27 9.72
N LEU A 629 16.20 24.57 9.26
CA LEU A 629 14.79 24.98 9.40
C LEU A 629 14.38 25.30 10.86
N PHE A 630 14.81 24.47 11.80
CA PHE A 630 14.55 24.69 13.24
C PHE A 630 15.26 25.90 13.83
N ALA A 631 16.35 26.37 13.21
CA ALA A 631 17.05 27.56 13.68
C ALA A 631 16.36 28.87 13.25
N ILE A 632 15.56 28.87 12.18
CA ILE A 632 15.03 30.08 11.53
C ILE A 632 13.56 30.39 11.89
N LEU A 633 12.75 29.37 12.23
CA LEU A 633 11.35 29.58 12.54
C LEU A 633 11.13 30.05 14.00
N PRO A 634 10.18 30.99 14.26
CA PRO A 634 9.82 31.38 15.62
C PRO A 634 9.20 30.22 16.41
N THR A 635 9.43 30.15 17.73
CA THR A 635 8.93 29.06 18.59
C THR A 635 7.42 28.92 18.52
N SER A 636 6.69 30.04 18.52
CA SER A 636 5.23 30.04 18.36
C SER A 636 4.75 29.45 17.05
N VAL A 637 5.56 29.47 15.98
CA VAL A 637 5.26 28.83 14.69
C VAL A 637 5.61 27.35 14.75
N ILE A 638 6.75 26.99 15.36
CA ILE A 638 7.14 25.58 15.60
C ILE A 638 6.07 24.87 16.46
N ASP A 639 5.62 25.49 17.55
CA ASP A 639 4.61 24.98 18.47
C ASP A 639 3.20 24.93 17.82
N LEU A 640 2.85 25.92 16.99
CA LEU A 640 1.57 25.97 16.26
C LEU A 640 1.48 24.87 15.19
N LEU A 641 2.57 24.68 14.44
CA LEU A 641 2.70 23.65 13.40
C LEU A 641 3.03 22.27 13.97
N ARG A 642 3.42 22.20 15.27
CA ARG A 642 3.89 21.01 15.97
C ARG A 642 5.08 20.32 15.30
N LEU A 643 5.94 21.12 14.68
CA LEU A 643 7.14 20.59 14.05
C LEU A 643 8.05 19.99 15.12
N SER A 644 8.47 18.75 14.93
CA SER A 644 9.48 18.09 15.74
C SER A 644 10.75 17.85 14.93
N VAL A 645 11.93 18.06 15.54
CA VAL A 645 13.22 17.61 14.95
C VAL A 645 13.38 16.10 15.08
N LEU A 646 12.62 15.51 16.01
CA LEU A 646 12.77 14.16 16.52
C LEU A 646 11.49 13.39 16.38
N ASP A 647 11.66 12.10 16.24
CA ASP A 647 10.65 11.29 15.60
C ASP A 647 9.79 10.60 16.68
N ILE A 648 8.47 10.86 16.67
CA ILE A 648 7.53 10.69 17.80
C ILE A 648 7.36 9.21 18.29
N GLU A 649 7.88 8.20 17.59
CA GLU A 649 7.90 6.72 17.84
C GLU A 649 9.15 6.45 18.64
N ALA A 650 10.30 7.01 18.24
CA ALA A 650 11.49 6.95 19.03
C ALA A 650 11.20 7.63 20.37
N VAL A 651 10.46 8.75 20.35
CA VAL A 651 9.94 9.41 21.56
C VAL A 651 8.98 8.49 22.34
N ASP A 652 7.94 7.93 21.73
CA ASP A 652 6.94 7.09 22.41
C ASP A 652 7.49 5.73 22.87
N TYR A 653 8.36 5.11 22.09
CA TYR A 653 9.06 3.87 22.42
C TYR A 653 9.99 4.11 23.60
N LEU A 654 10.83 5.16 23.56
CA LEU A 654 11.68 5.53 24.69
C LEU A 654 10.83 5.93 25.92
N ALA A 655 9.68 6.59 25.72
CA ALA A 655 8.76 6.92 26.80
C ALA A 655 8.14 5.68 27.43
N ASN A 656 7.71 4.70 26.64
CA ASN A 656 7.13 3.46 27.12
C ASN A 656 8.17 2.51 27.73
N LEU A 657 9.40 2.51 27.21
CA LEU A 657 10.56 1.85 27.80
C LEU A 657 10.93 2.46 29.16
N CYS A 658 10.97 3.80 29.27
CA CYS A 658 11.18 4.46 30.56
C CYS A 658 10.06 4.13 31.55
N LYS A 659 8.79 4.11 31.12
CA LYS A 659 7.65 3.69 31.98
C LYS A 659 7.80 2.26 32.48
N SER A 660 8.21 1.31 31.63
CA SER A 660 8.37 -0.09 32.02
C SER A 660 9.53 -0.27 33.00
N ILE A 661 10.67 0.40 32.78
CA ILE A 661 11.83 0.38 33.67
C ILE A 661 11.47 1.01 35.03
N ILE A 662 10.84 2.20 35.05
CA ILE A 662 10.38 2.86 36.29
C ILE A 662 9.43 1.95 37.08
N LYS A 663 8.50 1.28 36.41
CA LYS A 663 7.56 0.33 37.04
C LYS A 663 8.31 -0.85 37.65
N GLN A 664 9.18 -1.50 36.88
CA GLN A 664 9.95 -2.67 37.31
C GLN A 664 10.83 -2.35 38.54
N ARG A 665 11.50 -1.19 38.56
CA ARG A 665 12.33 -0.76 39.71
C ARG A 665 11.51 -0.48 40.96
N ARG A 666 10.34 0.15 40.81
CA ARG A 666 9.41 0.41 41.94
C ARG A 666 8.77 -0.87 42.50
N GLU A 667 8.68 -1.93 41.70
CA GLU A 667 8.27 -3.28 42.13
C GLU A 667 9.43 -4.04 42.81
N ASN A 668 10.67 -3.94 42.30
CA ASN A 668 11.89 -4.57 42.85
C ASN A 668 12.63 -3.70 43.91
N LYS A 669 11.97 -3.34 45.01
CA LYS A 669 12.50 -2.41 46.04
C LYS A 669 13.83 -2.77 46.74
N ASN A 670 14.39 -3.97 46.53
CA ASN A 670 15.63 -4.43 47.16
C ASN A 670 16.86 -4.34 46.24
N GLU A 671 16.70 -3.85 45.01
CA GLU A 671 17.72 -3.87 43.96
C GLU A 671 18.13 -2.44 43.60
N LYS A 672 19.42 -2.09 43.71
CA LYS A 672 19.97 -0.78 43.30
C LYS A 672 20.68 -0.91 41.97
N PHE A 673 20.36 -0.05 41.02
CA PHE A 673 20.89 -0.01 39.67
C PHE A 673 22.00 1.04 39.50
N ASN A 674 22.05 2.05 40.37
CA ASN A 674 23.11 3.07 40.43
C ASN A 674 23.34 3.82 39.10
N ASP A 675 22.26 4.04 38.34
CA ASP A 675 22.27 4.84 37.12
C ASP A 675 21.47 6.14 37.28
N PHE A 676 21.50 6.99 36.25
CA PHE A 676 20.83 8.30 36.27
C PHE A 676 19.33 8.23 36.57
N LEU A 677 18.63 7.20 36.09
CA LEU A 677 17.20 7.03 36.34
C LEU A 677 16.94 6.54 37.77
N ASP A 678 17.80 5.66 38.29
CA ASP A 678 17.74 5.18 39.68
C ASP A 678 17.93 6.34 40.68
N GLU A 679 18.93 7.18 40.42
CA GLU A 679 19.24 8.36 41.24
C GLU A 679 18.16 9.45 41.10
N LEU A 680 17.58 9.62 39.91
CA LEU A 680 16.47 10.55 39.68
C LEU A 680 15.21 10.12 40.44
N ILE A 681 14.82 8.84 40.37
CA ILE A 681 13.69 8.30 41.16
C ILE A 681 13.98 8.45 42.66
N THR A 682 15.18 8.07 43.11
CA THR A 682 15.57 8.13 44.52
C THR A 682 15.50 9.58 45.03
N SER A 683 16.05 10.55 44.30
CA SER A 683 16.03 11.96 44.74
C SER A 683 14.62 12.58 44.73
N ILE A 684 13.73 12.10 43.87
CA ILE A 684 12.31 12.51 43.84
C ILE A 684 11.57 11.95 45.07
N ASP A 685 11.73 10.66 45.33
CA ASP A 685 11.05 9.95 46.42
C ASP A 685 11.60 10.42 47.80
N GLU A 686 12.92 10.62 47.96
CA GLU A 686 13.55 11.11 49.21
C GLU A 686 13.15 12.56 49.57
N LYS A 687 12.96 13.42 48.56
CA LYS A 687 12.55 14.82 48.76
C LYS A 687 11.03 15.01 48.80
N ASN A 688 10.24 13.93 48.69
CA ASN A 688 8.79 13.97 48.53
C ASN A 688 8.33 14.96 47.43
N LEU A 689 8.99 14.93 46.27
CA LEU A 689 8.64 15.80 45.14
C LEU A 689 7.52 15.17 44.31
N GLU A 690 6.40 15.87 44.16
CA GLU A 690 5.34 15.46 43.24
C GLU A 690 5.73 15.79 41.78
N VAL A 691 6.63 14.99 41.20
CA VAL A 691 7.04 15.10 39.80
C VAL A 691 6.15 14.21 38.92
N PRO A 692 5.44 14.75 37.92
CA PRO A 692 4.68 13.95 36.96
C PRO A 692 5.57 12.94 36.23
N LEU A 693 5.07 11.71 36.05
CA LEU A 693 5.81 10.62 35.40
C LEU A 693 6.34 11.03 34.01
N ASN A 694 5.61 11.85 33.27
CA ASN A 694 6.02 12.36 31.96
C ASN A 694 7.23 13.30 32.01
N GLU A 695 7.46 14.03 33.11
CA GLU A 695 8.63 14.89 33.28
C GLU A 695 9.89 14.06 33.58
N ILE A 696 9.76 13.01 34.40
CA ILE A 696 10.83 12.03 34.65
C ILE A 696 11.28 11.42 33.31
N ILE A 697 10.32 11.01 32.48
CA ILE A 697 10.55 10.44 31.14
C ILE A 697 11.20 11.46 30.21
N ALA A 698 10.71 12.71 30.17
CA ALA A 698 11.29 13.76 29.34
C ALA A 698 12.75 14.06 29.73
N HIS A 699 13.07 14.03 31.02
CA HIS A 699 14.46 14.16 31.47
C HIS A 699 15.33 12.98 31.02
N CYS A 700 14.87 11.73 31.13
CA CYS A 700 15.59 10.57 30.59
C CYS A 700 15.83 10.70 29.08
N PHE A 701 14.81 11.11 28.33
CA PHE A 701 14.88 11.29 26.88
C PHE A 701 15.91 12.36 26.49
N ILE A 702 15.89 13.53 27.16
CA ILE A 702 16.83 14.62 26.91
C ILE A 702 18.28 14.19 27.18
N PHE A 703 18.54 13.49 28.30
CA PHE A 703 19.89 13.00 28.61
C PHE A 703 20.38 11.92 27.64
N PHE A 704 19.49 11.02 27.20
CA PHE A 704 19.81 10.01 26.19
C PHE A 704 20.12 10.64 24.82
N PHE A 705 19.21 11.46 24.29
CA PHE A 705 19.38 12.08 22.98
C PHE A 705 20.57 13.04 22.93
N ALA A 706 20.63 14.01 23.85
CA ALA A 706 21.70 15.00 23.86
C ALA A 706 23.07 14.38 24.18
N GLY A 707 23.09 13.27 24.95
CA GLY A 707 24.30 12.55 25.33
C GLY A 707 24.83 11.57 24.28
N MET A 708 24.02 11.08 23.34
CA MET A 708 24.50 10.17 22.28
C MET A 708 25.00 10.91 21.05
N GLU A 709 24.15 11.69 20.38
CA GLU A 709 24.44 12.20 19.03
C GLU A 709 25.59 13.22 19.04
N THR A 710 25.59 14.14 20.01
CA THR A 710 26.65 15.15 20.15
C THR A 710 28.00 14.52 20.46
N VAL A 711 28.02 13.43 21.24
CA VAL A 711 29.24 12.68 21.58
C VAL A 711 29.74 11.89 20.36
N ALA A 712 28.85 11.23 19.62
CA ALA A 712 29.19 10.51 18.40
C ALA A 712 29.77 11.44 17.32
N MET A 713 29.11 12.58 17.07
CA MET A 713 29.59 13.58 16.10
C MET A 713 30.92 14.21 16.54
N THR A 714 31.08 14.59 17.82
CA THR A 714 32.37 15.13 18.30
C THR A 714 33.50 14.11 18.18
N LEU A 715 33.25 12.83 18.49
CA LEU A 715 34.25 11.77 18.34
C LEU A 715 34.63 11.54 16.87
N SER A 716 33.65 11.53 15.97
CA SER A 716 33.89 11.43 14.51
C SER A 716 34.70 12.61 13.99
N ASN A 717 34.36 13.84 14.40
CA ASN A 717 35.11 15.04 14.04
C ASN A 717 36.52 15.04 14.64
N THR A 718 36.71 14.48 15.84
CA THR A 718 38.04 14.35 16.47
C THR A 718 38.91 13.41 15.65
N LEU A 719 38.37 12.27 15.23
CA LEU A 719 39.05 11.31 14.36
C LEU A 719 39.37 11.94 12.98
N TYR A 720 38.46 12.73 12.41
CA TYR A 720 38.68 13.47 11.17
C TYR A 720 39.80 14.53 11.31
N CYS A 721 39.79 15.34 12.37
CA CYS A 721 40.84 16.31 12.66
C CYS A 721 42.21 15.64 12.77
N LEU A 722 42.30 14.49 13.46
CA LEU A 722 43.56 13.77 13.63
C LEU A 722 44.01 13.10 12.33
N ALA A 723 43.11 12.45 11.58
CA ALA A 723 43.43 11.84 10.29
C ALA A 723 43.90 12.86 9.23
N THR A 724 43.38 14.10 9.29
CA THR A 724 43.81 15.21 8.44
C THR A 724 45.03 15.98 8.98
N ASN A 725 45.46 15.71 10.21
CA ASN A 725 46.64 16.33 10.84
C ASN A 725 47.56 15.26 11.49
N PRO A 726 48.31 14.46 10.70
CA PRO A 726 49.05 13.31 11.20
C PRO A 726 50.10 13.63 12.27
N ASP A 727 50.71 14.82 12.25
CA ASP A 727 51.66 15.24 13.29
C ASP A 727 51.01 15.32 14.68
N TRP A 728 49.76 15.81 14.74
CA TRP A 728 48.97 15.83 15.97
C TRP A 728 48.50 14.43 16.36
N GLN A 729 48.12 13.59 15.39
CA GLN A 729 47.79 12.18 15.64
C GLN A 729 48.96 11.41 16.27
N ASN A 730 50.16 11.54 15.69
CA ASN A 730 51.37 10.87 16.17
C ASN A 730 51.80 11.39 17.56
N LYS A 731 51.77 12.71 17.77
CA LYS A 731 52.09 13.34 19.06
C LYS A 731 51.13 12.90 20.16
N LEU A 732 49.82 12.85 19.87
CA LEU A 732 48.80 12.33 20.77
C LEU A 732 48.98 10.83 21.04
N PHE A 733 49.25 10.04 20.00
CA PHE A 733 49.47 8.59 20.15
C PHE A 733 50.63 8.27 21.10
N GLU A 734 51.79 8.91 20.94
CA GLU A 734 52.94 8.67 21.83
C GLU A 734 52.71 9.19 23.25
N GLU A 735 51.96 10.29 23.45
CA GLU A 735 51.52 10.70 24.80
C GLU A 735 50.60 9.65 25.43
N LEU A 736 49.53 9.23 24.74
CA LEU A 736 48.57 8.28 25.27
C LEU A 736 49.19 6.91 25.57
N LYS A 737 50.09 6.46 24.70
CA LYS A 737 50.92 5.28 24.92
C LYS A 737 51.79 5.45 26.17
N LYS A 738 52.45 6.60 26.36
CA LYS A 738 53.22 6.86 27.58
C LYS A 738 52.36 6.92 28.85
N THR A 739 51.17 7.51 28.78
CA THR A 739 50.28 7.73 29.94
C THR A 739 49.50 6.48 30.34
N TYR A 740 49.08 5.65 29.38
CA TYR A 740 48.16 4.51 29.61
C TYR A 740 48.75 3.13 29.30
N SER A 741 50.00 2.99 28.84
CA SER A 741 50.59 1.67 28.51
C SER A 741 50.70 0.67 29.69
N THR A 742 50.67 1.16 30.94
CA THR A 742 50.82 0.33 32.14
C THR A 742 49.64 0.41 33.10
N ASN A 743 48.67 1.28 32.84
CA ASN A 743 47.56 1.56 33.74
C ASN A 743 46.28 1.01 33.12
N GLU A 744 45.48 0.30 33.91
CA GLU A 744 44.09 0.03 33.55
C GLU A 744 43.36 1.37 33.40
N ILE A 745 42.59 1.54 32.31
CA ILE A 745 41.85 2.78 32.08
C ILE A 745 40.67 2.78 33.05
N THR A 746 40.67 3.70 34.01
CA THR A 746 39.63 3.85 35.03
C THR A 746 39.04 5.25 34.98
N TYR A 747 37.82 5.42 35.49
CA TYR A 747 37.12 6.71 35.46
C TYR A 747 37.95 7.85 36.10
N GLU A 748 38.74 7.52 37.11
CA GLU A 748 39.64 8.43 37.82
C GLU A 748 40.81 8.92 36.96
N ASN A 749 41.33 8.10 36.03
CA ASN A 749 42.49 8.43 35.19
C ASN A 749 42.14 8.84 33.74
N LEU A 750 40.85 8.79 33.34
CA LEU A 750 40.39 9.18 32.00
C LEU A 750 40.82 10.59 31.54
N ASN A 751 41.17 11.49 32.46
CA ASN A 751 41.50 12.89 32.17
C ASN A 751 43.01 13.20 32.26
N ASP A 752 43.86 12.18 32.43
CA ASP A 752 45.29 12.37 32.72
C ASP A 752 46.13 12.85 31.52
N SER A 753 45.56 12.82 30.30
CA SER A 753 46.19 13.39 29.10
C SER A 753 45.65 14.78 28.79
N ALA A 754 46.43 15.80 29.15
CA ALA A 754 46.15 17.19 28.80
C ALA A 754 46.14 17.41 27.27
N LEU A 755 46.93 16.64 26.50
CA LEU A 755 46.92 16.75 25.05
C LEU A 755 45.63 16.19 24.43
N LEU A 756 45.07 15.07 24.95
CA LEU A 756 43.78 14.55 24.49
C LEU A 756 42.65 15.56 24.73
N ASP A 757 42.60 16.13 25.94
CA ASP A 757 41.66 17.20 26.29
C ASP A 757 41.85 18.44 25.39
N SER A 758 43.08 18.85 25.08
CA SER A 758 43.36 19.96 24.16
C SER A 758 42.92 19.67 22.71
N VAL A 759 43.05 18.43 22.26
CA VAL A 759 42.64 17.95 20.93
C VAL A 759 41.11 17.93 20.80
N ILE A 760 40.42 17.47 21.84
CA ILE A 760 38.94 17.47 21.88
C ILE A 760 38.41 18.91 21.97
N LYS A 761 39.07 19.80 22.73
CA LYS A 761 38.73 21.22 22.79
C LYS A 761 38.91 21.95 21.45
N GLU A 762 40.03 21.77 20.75
CA GLU A 762 40.22 22.36 19.42
C GLU A 762 39.29 21.75 18.37
N THR A 763 38.95 20.46 18.50
CA THR A 763 37.90 19.83 17.66
C THR A 763 36.55 20.49 17.92
N LEU A 764 36.15 20.67 19.18
CA LEU A 764 34.91 21.35 19.56
C LEU A 764 34.93 22.85 19.22
N ARG A 765 36.11 23.45 19.01
CA ARG A 765 36.22 24.82 18.47
C ARG A 765 35.89 24.85 16.98
N ILE A 766 36.57 24.05 16.16
CA ILE A 766 36.44 24.06 14.69
C ILE A 766 35.14 23.40 14.22
N TYR A 767 34.74 22.32 14.88
CA TYR A 767 33.53 21.54 14.58
C TYR A 767 32.65 21.44 15.84
N PRO A 768 32.07 22.56 16.32
CA PRO A 768 31.23 22.57 17.51
C PRO A 768 29.98 21.72 17.28
N ALA A 769 29.61 20.93 18.28
CA ALA A 769 28.46 20.01 18.17
C ALA A 769 27.12 20.74 17.98
N LEU A 770 27.03 22.03 18.30
CA LEU A 770 25.94 22.92 17.94
C LEU A 770 26.50 24.25 17.41
N ASN A 771 26.30 24.52 16.13
CA ASN A 771 26.80 25.74 15.47
C ASN A 771 26.12 27.04 15.96
N ARG A 772 24.93 26.93 16.59
CA ARG A 772 24.14 28.05 17.12
C ARG A 772 23.44 27.65 18.42
N ILE A 773 23.36 28.58 19.36
CA ILE A 773 22.62 28.43 20.62
C ILE A 773 21.54 29.51 20.67
N ALA A 774 20.32 29.16 21.11
CA ALA A 774 19.19 30.08 21.18
C ALA A 774 18.75 30.38 22.63
N ARG A 775 18.13 31.56 22.82
CA ARG A 775 17.44 31.99 24.03
C ARG A 775 16.15 32.71 23.64
N VAL A 776 15.09 32.58 24.43
CA VAL A 776 13.84 33.36 24.27
C VAL A 776 13.86 34.50 25.29
N ALA A 777 13.55 35.72 24.87
CA ALA A 777 13.39 36.85 25.79
C ALA A 777 12.05 36.74 26.53
N GLU A 778 12.06 36.50 27.84
CA GLU A 778 10.83 36.36 28.64
C GLU A 778 10.07 37.69 28.79
N GLN A 779 10.78 38.82 28.73
CA GLN A 779 10.25 40.17 28.79
C GLN A 779 10.98 41.06 27.77
N LYS A 780 10.38 42.19 27.39
CA LYS A 780 11.00 43.17 26.50
C LYS A 780 12.31 43.67 27.12
N CYS A 781 13.40 43.56 26.40
CA CYS A 781 14.73 43.99 26.80
C CYS A 781 15.47 44.68 25.65
N GLU A 782 16.67 45.18 25.92
CA GLU A 782 17.52 45.85 24.94
C GLU A 782 18.92 45.24 25.05
N LEU A 783 19.42 44.70 23.92
CA LEU A 783 20.74 44.10 23.80
C LEU A 783 21.60 45.04 22.96
N ASN A 784 22.46 45.82 23.64
CA ASN A 784 23.14 46.99 23.07
C ASN A 784 22.11 47.97 22.47
N ASP A 785 22.10 48.16 21.15
CA ASP A 785 21.16 49.06 20.45
C ASP A 785 19.94 48.30 19.88
N ILE A 786 19.87 46.99 20.08
CA ILE A 786 18.85 46.11 19.50
C ILE A 786 17.75 45.86 20.54
N LYS A 787 16.57 46.42 20.28
CA LYS A 787 15.37 46.19 21.09
C LYS A 787 14.80 44.81 20.78
N VAL A 788 14.66 43.98 21.81
CA VAL A 788 14.15 42.62 21.73
C VAL A 788 12.84 42.55 22.52
N ASP A 789 11.76 42.25 21.82
CA ASP A 789 10.43 42.10 22.43
C ASP A 789 10.24 40.75 23.12
N ALA A 790 9.33 40.72 24.10
CA ALA A 790 8.99 39.49 24.80
C ALA A 790 8.53 38.40 23.81
N GLY A 791 9.04 37.19 23.96
CA GLY A 791 8.82 36.05 23.06
C GLY A 791 9.77 35.97 21.87
N GLN A 792 10.62 36.97 21.60
CA GLN A 792 11.60 36.88 20.50
C GLN A 792 12.78 35.95 20.83
N ILE A 793 13.25 35.22 19.81
CA ILE A 793 14.43 34.35 19.92
C ILE A 793 15.70 35.14 19.59
N VAL A 794 16.65 35.16 20.52
CA VAL A 794 18.02 35.63 20.30
C VAL A 794 18.92 34.43 20.04
N GLY A 795 19.61 34.43 18.90
CA GLY A 795 20.51 33.35 18.47
C GLY A 795 21.97 33.77 18.50
N ILE A 796 22.80 33.00 19.20
CA ILE A 796 24.25 33.16 19.31
C ILE A 796 24.91 32.19 18.34
N ASN A 797 25.63 32.69 17.32
CA ASN A 797 26.29 31.86 16.32
C ASN A 797 27.69 31.44 16.81
N VAL A 798 27.74 30.27 17.47
CA VAL A 798 28.96 29.69 18.06
C VAL A 798 30.00 29.40 16.98
N TYR A 799 29.59 28.88 15.80
CA TYR A 799 30.52 28.60 14.71
C TYR A 799 31.22 29.87 14.23
N SER A 800 30.47 30.94 13.95
CA SER A 800 31.06 32.22 13.53
C SER A 800 31.92 32.85 14.62
N MET A 801 31.55 32.75 15.90
CA MET A 801 32.39 33.22 17.01
C MET A 801 33.70 32.42 17.13
N HIS A 802 33.65 31.10 16.97
CA HIS A 802 34.81 30.22 17.01
C HIS A 802 35.76 30.37 15.81
N HIS A 803 35.28 30.95 14.70
CA HIS A 803 36.07 31.21 13.49
C HIS A 803 36.37 32.69 13.23
N ASN A 804 35.95 33.60 14.12
CA ASN A 804 36.21 35.03 13.93
C ASN A 804 37.72 35.34 14.12
N PRO A 805 38.43 35.85 13.09
CA PRO A 805 39.85 36.21 13.20
C PRO A 805 40.13 37.33 14.21
N ASP A 806 39.14 38.16 14.56
CA ASP A 806 39.29 39.19 15.60
C ASP A 806 39.32 38.59 17.02
N LEU A 807 38.87 37.35 17.20
CA LEU A 807 38.79 36.63 18.48
C LEU A 807 39.77 35.46 18.59
N TRP A 808 40.14 34.86 17.46
CA TRP A 808 40.99 33.66 17.37
C TRP A 808 42.12 33.83 16.36
N ASP A 809 43.36 33.63 16.83
CA ASP A 809 44.53 33.51 15.97
C ASP A 809 44.49 32.18 15.16
N GLU A 810 44.80 32.27 13.86
CA GLU A 810 44.71 31.17 12.89
C GLU A 810 43.39 30.36 13.01
N PRO A 811 42.20 30.98 12.82
CA PRO A 811 40.91 30.39 13.23
C PRO A 811 40.56 29.09 12.49
N HIS A 812 40.96 28.94 11.23
CA HIS A 812 40.64 27.76 10.42
C HIS A 812 41.68 26.63 10.54
N LYS A 813 42.72 26.79 11.37
CA LYS A 813 43.81 25.82 11.54
C LYS A 813 43.62 25.01 12.81
N PHE A 814 43.80 23.70 12.72
CA PHE A 814 43.78 22.80 13.88
C PHE A 814 45.07 22.96 14.69
N LYS A 815 44.98 23.68 15.81
CA LYS A 815 46.11 24.08 16.67
C LYS A 815 45.79 23.77 18.16
N PRO A 816 45.76 22.49 18.58
CA PRO A 816 45.44 22.08 19.96
C PRO A 816 46.31 22.69 21.05
N ASP A 817 47.58 23.00 20.76
CA ASP A 817 48.52 23.63 21.68
C ASP A 817 48.03 24.95 22.29
N ARG A 818 47.13 25.69 21.61
CA ARG A 818 46.52 26.90 22.19
C ARG A 818 45.83 26.61 23.53
N PHE A 819 45.27 25.42 23.72
CA PHE A 819 44.60 25.02 24.96
C PHE A 819 45.54 24.49 26.05
N LEU A 820 46.84 24.35 25.74
CA LEU A 820 47.90 24.03 26.70
C LEU A 820 48.57 25.29 27.26
N GLU A 821 48.32 26.47 26.68
CA GLU A 821 48.83 27.75 27.16
C GLU A 821 48.17 28.14 28.51
N GLU A 822 48.99 28.48 29.50
CA GLU A 822 48.51 28.83 30.84
C GLU A 822 47.65 30.10 30.81
N GLY A 823 46.44 30.03 31.38
CA GLY A 823 45.47 31.12 31.37
C GLY A 823 44.72 31.35 30.05
N PHE A 824 45.03 30.61 28.97
CA PHE A 824 44.35 30.77 27.67
C PHE A 824 42.85 30.49 27.78
N MET A 825 42.45 29.42 28.48
CA MET A 825 41.04 29.11 28.76
C MET A 825 40.30 30.27 29.44
N SER A 826 40.94 30.96 30.40
CA SER A 826 40.36 32.11 31.08
C SER A 826 40.19 33.31 30.16
N LYS A 827 41.11 33.50 29.19
CA LYS A 827 41.03 34.56 28.18
C LYS A 827 39.89 34.33 27.18
N VAL A 828 39.64 33.09 26.78
CA VAL A 828 38.63 32.75 25.75
C VAL A 828 37.25 32.40 26.32
N ASN A 829 37.08 32.33 27.64
CA ASN A 829 35.87 31.84 28.30
C ASN A 829 34.57 32.52 27.86
N ASP A 830 34.63 33.80 27.50
CA ASP A 830 33.46 34.59 27.08
C ASP A 830 33.03 34.34 25.62
N TYR A 831 33.81 33.59 24.84
CA TYR A 831 33.54 33.31 23.43
C TYR A 831 33.88 31.89 22.95
N TYR A 832 34.48 31.05 23.81
CA TYR A 832 34.62 29.60 23.62
C TYR A 832 33.45 28.88 24.31
N MET A 833 32.42 28.54 23.53
CA MET A 833 31.11 28.09 24.08
C MET A 833 30.59 26.77 23.49
N PRO A 834 31.39 25.70 23.36
CA PRO A 834 30.95 24.43 22.76
C PRO A 834 29.83 23.73 23.55
N PHE A 835 29.70 24.04 24.85
CA PHE A 835 28.64 23.54 25.74
C PHE A 835 27.65 24.65 26.16
N GLY A 836 27.71 25.81 25.50
CA GLY A 836 27.01 27.04 25.90
C GLY A 836 27.61 27.72 27.14
N GLY A 837 26.87 28.68 27.69
CA GLY A 837 27.29 29.48 28.84
C GLY A 837 26.15 30.01 29.70
N GLY A 838 26.52 30.62 30.83
CA GLY A 838 25.60 31.14 31.84
C GLY A 838 24.90 30.05 32.68
N PRO A 839 23.85 30.40 33.47
CA PRO A 839 23.15 29.47 34.37
C PRO A 839 22.43 28.28 33.69
N ARG A 840 22.40 28.27 32.35
CA ARG A 840 21.82 27.20 31.50
C ARG A 840 22.88 26.55 30.61
N ILE A 841 24.13 26.47 31.09
CA ILE A 841 25.21 25.68 30.46
C ILE A 841 24.85 24.18 30.46
N CYS A 842 25.41 23.40 29.52
CA CYS A 842 25.09 21.98 29.36
C CYS A 842 25.34 21.16 30.64
N VAL A 843 24.26 20.62 31.22
CA VAL A 843 24.30 19.75 32.41
C VAL A 843 25.07 18.44 32.16
N GLY A 844 25.11 17.96 30.92
CA GLY A 844 25.80 16.75 30.51
C GLY A 844 27.31 16.91 30.23
N MET A 845 27.87 18.12 30.32
CA MET A 845 29.26 18.42 29.88
C MET A 845 30.31 17.46 30.46
N ARG A 846 30.26 17.18 31.77
CA ARG A 846 31.23 16.28 32.43
C ARG A 846 31.12 14.83 31.94
N LEU A 847 29.89 14.36 31.72
CA LEU A 847 29.61 13.03 31.20
C LEU A 847 30.05 12.91 29.73
N ALA A 848 29.79 13.93 28.92
CA ALA A 848 30.19 13.97 27.51
C ALA A 848 31.71 13.89 27.33
N LEU A 849 32.47 14.70 28.07
CA LEU A 849 33.94 14.68 28.04
C LEU A 849 34.50 13.33 28.53
N ALA A 850 34.00 12.80 29.66
CA ALA A 850 34.41 11.49 30.16
C ALA A 850 34.13 10.36 29.15
N GLN A 851 32.95 10.36 28.49
CA GLN A 851 32.64 9.39 27.45
C GLN A 851 33.50 9.55 26.18
N GLN A 852 33.87 10.78 25.81
CA GLN A 852 34.75 11.02 24.67
C GLN A 852 36.15 10.49 24.95
N HIS A 853 36.69 10.75 26.15
CA HIS A 853 37.98 10.23 26.59
C HIS A 853 37.97 8.70 26.62
N ASP A 854 36.99 8.10 27.31
CA ASP A 854 36.85 6.64 27.43
C ASP A 854 36.72 5.96 26.06
N LYS A 855 35.77 6.39 25.22
CA LYS A 855 35.56 5.79 23.89
C LYS A 855 36.76 5.98 22.97
N TYR A 856 37.47 7.11 23.06
CA TYR A 856 38.68 7.34 22.28
C TYR A 856 39.83 6.44 22.75
N LEU A 857 40.09 6.38 24.06
CA LEU A 857 41.10 5.50 24.65
C LEU A 857 40.81 4.04 24.33
N GLN A 858 39.60 3.55 24.60
CA GLN A 858 39.20 2.17 24.34
C GLN A 858 39.30 1.79 22.86
N ARG A 859 38.81 2.62 21.91
CA ARG A 859 38.90 2.27 20.48
C ARG A 859 40.31 2.47 19.92
N HIS A 860 40.92 3.63 20.13
CA HIS A 860 42.15 3.99 19.42
C HIS A 860 43.38 3.23 19.96
N LEU A 861 43.49 3.02 21.29
CA LEU A 861 44.54 2.15 21.84
C LEU A 861 44.30 0.68 21.45
N HIS A 862 43.07 0.16 21.48
CA HIS A 862 42.81 -1.23 21.10
C HIS A 862 43.14 -1.51 19.63
N PHE A 863 42.79 -0.61 18.71
CA PHE A 863 43.09 -0.75 17.28
C PHE A 863 44.58 -0.59 16.95
N TYR A 864 45.31 0.34 17.57
CA TYR A 864 46.75 0.50 17.31
C TYR A 864 47.63 -0.50 18.07
N MET A 865 47.20 -1.00 19.23
CA MET A 865 47.94 -2.06 19.97
C MET A 865 47.73 -3.44 19.35
N LYS A 866 46.57 -3.73 18.72
CA LYS A 866 46.35 -4.93 17.91
C LYS A 866 46.61 -4.68 16.42
N LYS A 867 47.87 -4.88 16.01
CA LYS A 867 48.35 -4.79 14.61
C LYS A 867 47.70 -5.81 13.64
N GLU A 868 46.43 -5.66 13.26
CA GLU A 868 45.79 -6.62 12.32
C GLU A 868 44.98 -6.03 11.15
N LEU A 869 44.71 -4.71 11.08
CA LEU A 869 43.80 -4.15 10.04
C LEU A 869 44.35 -3.02 9.16
N LEU A 870 45.59 -2.58 9.37
CA LEU A 870 46.24 -1.62 8.46
C LEU A 870 46.49 -2.16 7.01
N PRO A 871 46.70 -3.48 6.77
CA PRO A 871 46.91 -4.02 5.41
C PRO A 871 45.66 -4.19 4.54
N LEU A 872 44.46 -3.82 5.02
CA LEU A 872 43.18 -4.01 4.29
C LEU A 872 42.67 -2.73 3.61
N LEU A 873 43.44 -1.64 3.66
CA LEU A 873 43.19 -0.34 3.01
C LEU A 873 44.31 0.06 2.04
N THR A 874 45.14 -0.91 1.63
CA THR A 874 46.13 -0.84 0.55
C THR A 874 45.94 -2.01 -0.39
#